data_AF-A0A8H3B5F2-F1
#
_entry.id   AF-A0A8H3B5F2-F1
#
_cell.length_a   1.000
_cell.length_b   1.000
_cell.length_c   1.000
_cell.angle_alpha   90.00
_cell.angle_beta   90.00
_cell.angle_gamma   90.00
#
_symmetry.space_group_name_H-M   'P 1'
#
loop_
_entity.id
_entity.type
_entity.pdbx_description
1 polymer ?
#
loop_
_entity_poly.entity_id
_entity_poly.type
_entity_poly.pdbx_seq_one_letter_code
_entity_poly.pdbx_strand_id
1 'polypeptide(L)'
;MYLFGGTSLLSFLFIFRSLLPAGSPSVAHTPASTYPDLYEASIKDLQNGLDRGEFTSVDLVKAYFARVDEVNLKGPQLRAVIETNPQALRQAAELDAERKKTGKRSPLHGIPILLKDNIATLASEGMNTTAGSYALFKSIVPGDATVAAKLRAAGAILLGKANLSEWANMRGTFLPTSGWSGRGGQGTNPYYPGASPCGSSSGSGVAMAIGLAAGSLGTETDGSIMCPASYNNIVGIKPTVGLTSRAGVIPISSHQDSVGPMARSVADAAAILSIIAGRDSQDNYTWTAPAKIPDYTQFLDTNAMKGKRFGVPRIVFTNDSITGNHPSINVEFNKSLETIRSMGGIVVDPADLPSADEMLDTQETIIFETDLKADRSQQVLARLKVYPNRTAERIRGFIQAEATSGYDSTYYDALRKDYRMGRQRGIDAALKAHNLDALLLPTNGFTPTPAAIAGYPIVTVPLGFHPDDTSVGRAGPNTVFPAPGIPFGLSFLGTAYSEPALIGNAVASAYSTTSKYPDLYDASILELQSGLDRHQFSSVDLVKAYLARIDEVNLKGAQLRAVIEINPQAIQQAESLDKERKRGKKRSPLHGIPILLKDNIDTEGMNTTAGSYALFGAVPPQDATVTAKLRKAGAIILGKSNLSEWMHFRDLYIPNGWSARGGQGTNPYYPGAVPCGSSSGSAVATAIGLATGSLGTETVGSLICPASYNNVVAIKPTVGLTSRAGVIPVSSRQDTVGPIARSVADAAALLTVIAGRDNKDNYTQTAPKQISDYTQFLNAAAIKGKRFGVPRGIFTNDTVTGNDPSINIEFNKALDTIRSLGGVVVDPVELPFADSLDTLQNNLAIVTTTEFKININKYLKSLRYIPTKVTSLAKLIVYNDAHKDLEQPEGYEGQDLFLYSESTSGYNSAYYDALRTNLALTREQGIDAVLKSYKLDALVLPSDGLIITPVAIAGYPMISVPLGFHPDNTTVVPGSAGPTIVYPAPGVPFGLSFIGTAYSEPSLIGFAYAYEQRTQTRLKRRAYTKAVPTTQLKDVVR
;
A
#
# COMPACT_ATOMS: atom_id res chain seq x y z
N MET A 1 -30.86 42.74 -20.27
CA MET A 1 -32.30 42.73 -20.58
C MET A 1 -32.99 41.86 -19.53
N TYR A 2 -33.82 42.47 -18.67
CA TYR A 2 -34.51 41.88 -17.49
C TYR A 2 -33.64 41.19 -16.41
N LEU A 3 -34.11 41.07 -15.15
CA LEU A 3 -34.44 42.09 -14.13
C LEU A 3 -34.77 41.34 -12.80
N PHE A 4 -34.19 41.77 -11.66
CA PHE A 4 -34.67 41.51 -10.27
C PHE A 4 -34.71 40.03 -9.81
N GLY A 5 -34.74 39.68 -8.52
CA GLY A 5 -34.65 40.41 -7.22
C GLY A 5 -34.95 39.36 -6.11
N GLY A 6 -34.59 39.43 -4.82
CA GLY A 6 -34.00 40.39 -3.90
C GLY A 6 -33.87 39.68 -2.52
N THR A 7 -32.97 40.08 -1.62
CA THR A 7 -33.25 40.81 -0.34
C THR A 7 -34.07 40.08 0.73
N SER A 8 -33.74 40.06 2.04
CA SER A 8 -32.57 40.56 2.82
C SER A 8 -32.69 40.11 4.31
N LEU A 9 -31.84 40.67 5.22
CA LEU A 9 -31.94 40.71 6.72
C LEU A 9 -31.57 39.39 7.46
N LEU A 10 -30.86 39.32 8.61
CA LEU A 10 -30.20 40.22 9.62
C LEU A 10 -28.94 39.45 10.17
N SER A 11 -28.03 39.85 11.10
CA SER A 11 -27.75 40.98 12.04
C SER A 11 -26.19 40.99 12.28
N PHE A 12 -25.46 42.02 12.75
CA PHE A 12 -25.39 42.77 14.03
C PHE A 12 -25.14 41.94 15.33
N LEU A 13 -24.25 42.30 16.28
CA LEU A 13 -23.01 43.12 16.29
C LEU A 13 -22.24 42.93 17.66
N PHE A 14 -21.10 43.63 17.86
CA PHE A 14 -20.24 43.73 19.07
C PHE A 14 -19.48 42.45 19.49
N ILE A 15 -18.15 42.40 19.64
CA ILE A 15 -17.10 43.26 20.27
C ILE A 15 -16.97 43.06 21.79
N PHE A 16 -15.83 42.50 22.21
CA PHE A 16 -15.03 43.00 23.33
C PHE A 16 -13.53 42.79 23.05
N ARG A 17 -12.66 43.59 23.68
CA ARG A 17 -11.21 43.61 23.43
C ARG A 17 -10.46 43.76 24.77
N SER A 18 -9.47 42.91 25.01
CA SER A 18 -8.55 42.98 26.17
C SER A 18 -7.09 42.87 25.71
N LEU A 19 -6.14 43.11 26.62
CA LEU A 19 -4.79 43.54 26.27
C LEU A 19 -3.71 42.44 26.21
N LEU A 20 -2.62 42.81 25.53
CA LEU A 20 -1.32 42.16 25.31
C LEU A 20 -0.58 41.80 26.63
N PRO A 21 0.39 40.83 26.65
CA PRO A 21 1.63 40.91 25.85
C PRO A 21 2.11 39.63 25.14
N ALA A 22 3.19 39.79 24.37
CA ALA A 22 3.80 38.77 23.53
C ALA A 22 4.67 37.77 24.34
N GLY A 23 4.76 36.53 23.86
CA GLY A 23 5.54 35.48 24.50
C GLY A 23 5.29 34.08 23.94
N SER A 24 5.29 33.90 22.62
CA SER A 24 5.21 32.57 22.00
C SER A 24 6.59 31.89 22.05
N PRO A 25 6.78 30.78 22.79
CA PRO A 25 8.05 30.06 22.81
C PRO A 25 8.33 29.42 21.44
N SER A 26 9.60 29.09 21.18
CA SER A 26 9.98 28.33 19.98
C SER A 26 9.20 27.03 19.89
N VAL A 27 8.44 26.84 18.81
CA VAL A 27 7.77 25.56 18.52
C VAL A 27 8.86 24.52 18.27
N ALA A 28 9.09 23.67 19.27
CA ALA A 28 10.04 22.58 19.19
C ALA A 28 9.67 21.60 18.06
N HIS A 29 10.66 20.94 17.48
CA HIS A 29 10.44 19.95 16.43
C HIS A 29 9.52 18.85 16.96
N THR A 30 8.35 18.68 16.32
CA THR A 30 7.50 17.51 16.55
C THR A 30 8.05 16.38 15.66
N PRO A 31 8.42 15.21 16.20
CA PRO A 31 8.91 14.10 15.40
C PRO A 31 7.86 13.56 14.41
N ALA A 32 8.30 12.72 13.47
CA ALA A 32 7.40 11.86 12.71
C ALA A 32 6.51 11.03 13.66
N SER A 33 5.24 10.79 13.27
CA SER A 33 4.20 10.33 14.19
C SER A 33 4.56 9.03 14.91
N THR A 34 4.79 9.11 16.22
CA THR A 34 5.22 8.03 17.12
C THR A 34 4.16 6.96 17.40
N TYR A 35 3.06 6.94 16.65
CA TYR A 35 1.84 6.19 17.00
C TYR A 35 1.38 5.30 15.83
N PRO A 36 0.89 4.08 16.09
CA PRO A 36 0.38 3.19 15.06
C PRO A 36 -0.98 3.66 14.52
N ASP A 37 -1.25 3.46 13.22
CA ASP A 37 -2.58 3.74 12.67
C ASP A 37 -3.59 2.70 13.17
N LEU A 38 -4.68 3.18 13.79
CA LEU A 38 -5.78 2.35 14.28
C LEU A 38 -6.56 1.63 13.17
N TYR A 39 -6.34 1.97 11.89
CA TYR A 39 -6.82 1.19 10.75
C TYR A 39 -6.17 -0.20 10.68
N GLU A 40 -4.85 -0.28 10.92
CA GLU A 40 -4.07 -1.52 10.78
C GLU A 40 -3.64 -2.15 12.11
N ALA A 41 -3.45 -1.35 13.16
CA ALA A 41 -2.85 -1.77 14.43
C ALA A 41 -3.49 -3.04 15.03
N SER A 42 -2.64 -4.02 15.38
CA SER A 42 -3.06 -5.21 16.12
C SER A 42 -3.17 -4.92 17.63
N ILE A 43 -3.85 -5.81 18.37
CA ILE A 43 -3.91 -5.79 19.83
C ILE A 43 -2.49 -5.80 20.43
N LYS A 44 -1.55 -6.50 19.78
CA LYS A 44 -0.14 -6.54 20.19
C LYS A 44 0.54 -5.18 20.04
N ASP A 45 0.31 -4.45 18.96
CA ASP A 45 0.94 -3.13 18.73
C ASP A 45 0.39 -2.07 19.69
N LEU A 46 -0.92 -2.12 19.95
CA LEU A 46 -1.57 -1.29 20.97
C LEU A 46 -1.04 -1.61 22.36
N GLN A 47 -0.90 -2.90 22.72
CA GLN A 47 -0.24 -3.31 23.96
C GLN A 47 1.20 -2.81 24.06
N ASN A 48 1.99 -2.91 22.98
CA ASN A 48 3.37 -2.46 22.98
C ASN A 48 3.50 -0.94 23.21
N GLY A 49 2.61 -0.13 22.63
CA GLY A 49 2.59 1.32 22.86
C GLY A 49 2.13 1.70 24.27
N LEU A 50 1.14 0.99 24.82
CA LEU A 50 0.73 1.10 26.24
C LEU A 50 1.83 0.66 27.22
N ASP A 51 2.63 -0.35 26.86
CA ASP A 51 3.78 -0.82 27.65
C ASP A 51 4.94 0.19 27.61
N ARG A 52 5.19 0.83 26.45
CA ARG A 52 6.20 1.89 26.28
C ARG A 52 5.76 3.25 26.83
N GLY A 53 4.47 3.43 27.11
CA GLY A 53 3.91 4.70 27.60
C GLY A 53 3.80 5.78 26.52
N GLU A 54 3.75 5.41 25.24
CA GLU A 54 3.60 6.34 24.11
C GLU A 54 2.24 7.05 24.12
N PHE A 55 1.20 6.30 24.51
CA PHE A 55 -0.18 6.74 24.70
C PHE A 55 -0.79 5.99 25.88
N THR A 56 -1.92 6.48 26.38
CA THR A 56 -2.69 5.82 27.44
C THR A 56 -3.91 5.08 26.88
N SER A 57 -4.51 4.20 27.66
CA SER A 57 -5.80 3.56 27.33
C SER A 57 -6.89 4.63 27.15
N VAL A 58 -6.82 5.71 27.94
CA VAL A 58 -7.70 6.89 27.79
C VAL A 58 -7.56 7.50 26.39
N ASP A 59 -6.35 7.60 25.86
CA ASP A 59 -6.09 8.18 24.54
C ASP A 59 -6.54 7.25 23.41
N LEU A 60 -6.40 5.93 23.57
CA LEU A 60 -7.00 4.95 22.66
C LEU A 60 -8.53 5.10 22.60
N VAL A 61 -9.20 5.22 23.74
CA VAL A 61 -10.67 5.41 23.78
C VAL A 61 -11.07 6.73 23.12
N LYS A 62 -10.35 7.84 23.36
CA LYS A 62 -10.59 9.11 22.64
C LYS A 62 -10.44 8.94 21.12
N ALA A 63 -9.38 8.27 20.67
CA ALA A 63 -9.08 8.10 19.25
C ALA A 63 -10.10 7.21 18.53
N TYR A 64 -10.52 6.10 19.16
CA TYR A 64 -11.60 5.27 18.61
C TYR A 64 -12.97 5.99 18.65
N PHE A 65 -13.29 6.75 19.71
CA PHE A 65 -14.49 7.60 19.72
C PHE A 65 -14.46 8.65 18.60
N ALA A 66 -13.32 9.28 18.33
CA ALA A 66 -13.18 10.22 17.22
C ALA A 66 -13.43 9.54 15.85
N ARG A 67 -12.85 8.36 15.61
CA ARG A 67 -13.08 7.57 14.38
C ARG A 67 -14.55 7.13 14.25
N VAL A 68 -15.20 6.70 15.34
CA VAL A 68 -16.64 6.39 15.35
C VAL A 68 -17.45 7.62 14.99
N ASP A 69 -17.19 8.77 15.62
CA ASP A 69 -17.89 10.03 15.33
C ASP A 69 -17.73 10.45 13.87
N GLU A 70 -16.54 10.28 13.30
CA GLU A 70 -16.19 10.63 11.91
C GLU A 70 -17.03 9.85 10.90
N VAL A 71 -17.05 8.51 10.96
CA VAL A 71 -17.60 7.69 9.86
C VAL A 71 -18.94 7.01 10.15
N ASN A 72 -19.31 6.83 11.41
CA ASN A 72 -20.52 6.08 11.77
C ASN A 72 -21.81 6.85 11.42
N LEU A 73 -21.81 8.17 11.62
CA LEU A 73 -22.98 9.04 11.41
C LEU A 73 -22.68 10.39 10.72
N LYS A 74 -21.47 10.95 10.80
CA LYS A 74 -21.16 12.28 10.23
C LYS A 74 -20.69 12.23 8.77
N GLY A 75 -19.79 11.31 8.45
CA GLY A 75 -19.28 11.04 7.10
C GLY A 75 -20.14 10.01 6.35
N PRO A 76 -19.59 8.89 5.84
CA PRO A 76 -20.30 7.91 5.00
C PRO A 76 -21.47 7.14 5.66
N GLN A 77 -21.88 7.51 6.88
CA GLN A 77 -23.02 6.93 7.62
C GLN A 77 -23.01 5.40 7.71
N LEU A 78 -21.85 4.81 8.00
CA LEU A 78 -21.68 3.35 8.01
C LEU A 78 -22.59 2.61 9.01
N ARG A 79 -23.06 3.31 10.07
CA ARG A 79 -24.00 2.81 11.08
C ARG A 79 -23.61 1.45 11.66
N ALA A 80 -22.31 1.28 11.89
CA ALA A 80 -21.69 0.11 12.50
C ALA A 80 -21.87 0.07 14.03
N VAL A 81 -22.04 1.23 14.68
CA VAL A 81 -22.19 1.38 16.14
C VAL A 81 -23.53 2.05 16.44
N ILE A 82 -24.30 1.48 17.38
CA ILE A 82 -25.57 2.04 17.87
C ILE A 82 -25.31 3.10 18.95
N GLU A 83 -24.43 2.79 19.90
CA GLU A 83 -24.11 3.66 21.04
C GLU A 83 -22.73 3.33 21.62
N THR A 84 -22.04 4.34 22.15
CA THR A 84 -20.75 4.25 22.85
C THR A 84 -20.94 4.16 24.36
N ASN A 85 -20.06 3.44 25.06
CA ASN A 85 -20.07 3.34 26.52
C ASN A 85 -19.64 4.68 27.19
N PRO A 86 -20.54 5.41 27.89
CA PRO A 86 -20.19 6.67 28.52
C PRO A 86 -19.20 6.54 29.70
N GLN A 87 -19.00 5.34 30.25
CA GLN A 87 -17.98 5.07 31.29
C GLN A 87 -16.61 4.69 30.71
N ALA A 88 -16.45 4.46 29.40
CA ALA A 88 -15.21 3.92 28.83
C ALA A 88 -13.96 4.77 29.12
N LEU A 89 -14.08 6.11 29.08
CA LEU A 89 -12.97 7.02 29.41
C LEU A 89 -12.54 6.93 30.89
N ARG A 90 -13.50 6.70 31.80
CA ARG A 90 -13.21 6.48 33.23
C ARG A 90 -12.54 5.13 33.43
N GLN A 91 -13.08 4.07 32.85
CA GLN A 91 -12.55 2.71 32.94
C GLN A 91 -11.14 2.61 32.36
N ALA A 92 -10.88 3.33 31.27
CA ALA A 92 -9.55 3.47 30.71
C ALA A 92 -8.57 4.11 31.71
N ALA A 93 -8.96 5.20 32.37
CA ALA A 93 -8.12 5.85 33.39
C ALA A 93 -7.86 4.96 34.61
N GLU A 94 -8.86 4.17 35.04
CA GLU A 94 -8.73 3.17 36.10
C GLU A 94 -7.75 2.05 35.69
N LEU A 95 -7.84 1.55 34.45
CA LEU A 95 -6.94 0.54 33.90
C LEU A 95 -5.51 1.06 33.65
N ASP A 96 -5.35 2.34 33.30
CA ASP A 96 -4.05 3.01 33.17
C ASP A 96 -3.38 3.23 34.54
N ALA A 97 -4.15 3.53 35.58
CA ALA A 97 -3.67 3.59 36.95
C ALA A 97 -3.28 2.20 37.49
N GLU A 98 -4.08 1.17 37.19
CA GLU A 98 -3.77 -0.22 37.52
C GLU A 98 -2.50 -0.71 36.80
N ARG A 99 -2.39 -0.45 35.48
CA ARG A 99 -1.21 -0.77 34.66
C ARG A 99 0.09 -0.23 35.27
N LYS A 100 0.06 0.98 35.85
CA LYS A 100 1.20 1.60 36.54
C LYS A 100 1.48 1.01 37.93
N LYS A 101 0.49 0.39 38.58
CA LYS A 101 0.59 -0.15 39.95
C LYS A 101 0.94 -1.64 39.99
N THR A 102 0.37 -2.44 39.09
CA THR A 102 0.43 -3.91 39.12
C THR A 102 0.78 -4.54 37.77
N GLY A 103 1.03 -3.73 36.74
CA GLY A 103 1.17 -4.22 35.36
C GLY A 103 -0.19 -4.55 34.74
N LYS A 104 -0.16 -5.20 33.57
CA LYS A 104 -1.35 -5.60 32.82
C LYS A 104 -1.89 -6.96 33.25
N ARG A 105 -3.22 -7.09 33.37
CA ARG A 105 -3.91 -8.36 33.66
C ARG A 105 -3.78 -9.39 32.52
N SER A 106 -3.79 -8.92 31.28
CA SER A 106 -3.81 -9.77 30.07
C SER A 106 -3.37 -8.97 28.82
N PRO A 107 -3.26 -9.61 27.64
CA PRO A 107 -3.11 -8.92 26.35
C PRO A 107 -4.25 -7.94 26.00
N LEU A 108 -5.40 -8.01 26.67
CA LEU A 108 -6.52 -7.08 26.47
C LEU A 108 -6.55 -5.89 27.46
N HIS A 109 -5.59 -5.79 28.39
CA HIS A 109 -5.60 -4.75 29.42
C HIS A 109 -5.48 -3.34 28.84
N GLY A 110 -6.54 -2.54 28.93
CA GLY A 110 -6.63 -1.20 28.34
C GLY A 110 -7.04 -1.18 26.86
N ILE A 111 -7.44 -2.32 26.29
CA ILE A 111 -7.77 -2.46 24.86
C ILE A 111 -9.28 -2.30 24.62
N PRO A 112 -9.72 -1.37 23.75
CA PRO A 112 -11.13 -1.21 23.40
C PRO A 112 -11.69 -2.31 22.49
N ILE A 113 -12.80 -2.91 22.92
CA ILE A 113 -13.53 -3.99 22.22
C ILE A 113 -15.01 -3.57 22.06
N LEU A 114 -15.60 -3.78 20.88
CA LEU A 114 -17.03 -3.57 20.62
C LEU A 114 -17.85 -4.86 20.83
N LEU A 115 -19.07 -4.74 21.33
CA LEU A 115 -19.98 -5.89 21.51
C LEU A 115 -21.23 -5.72 20.65
N LYS A 116 -21.69 -6.76 19.95
CA LYS A 116 -23.01 -6.77 19.31
C LYS A 116 -24.12 -6.49 20.33
N ASP A 117 -25.10 -5.67 19.96
CA ASP A 117 -26.19 -5.19 20.85
C ASP A 117 -27.14 -6.29 21.40
N ASN A 118 -26.97 -7.55 21.00
CA ASN A 118 -27.68 -8.68 21.63
C ASN A 118 -26.90 -9.33 22.79
N ILE A 119 -25.69 -8.86 23.12
CA ILE A 119 -24.87 -9.32 24.26
C ILE A 119 -25.06 -8.36 25.44
N ALA A 120 -25.48 -8.85 26.62
CA ALA A 120 -25.71 -8.01 27.79
C ALA A 120 -24.45 -7.36 28.36
N THR A 121 -24.61 -6.13 28.85
CA THR A 121 -23.63 -5.38 29.65
C THR A 121 -24.30 -4.73 30.85
N LEU A 122 -23.58 -4.57 31.95
CA LEU A 122 -24.03 -3.90 33.17
C LEU A 122 -24.76 -2.58 32.88
N ALA A 123 -26.02 -2.47 33.28
CA ALA A 123 -26.84 -1.27 33.07
C ALA A 123 -26.29 -0.01 33.78
N SER A 124 -25.44 -0.19 34.80
CA SER A 124 -24.69 0.89 35.45
C SER A 124 -23.62 1.56 34.56
N GLU A 125 -23.26 0.95 33.44
CA GLU A 125 -22.43 1.58 32.41
C GLU A 125 -23.22 2.56 31.52
N GLY A 126 -24.56 2.58 31.60
CA GLY A 126 -25.40 3.43 30.75
C GLY A 126 -25.62 2.91 29.32
N MET A 127 -25.03 1.76 28.97
CA MET A 127 -25.36 1.02 27.75
C MET A 127 -26.64 0.22 27.93
N ASN A 128 -27.44 0.17 26.86
CA ASN A 128 -28.59 -0.70 26.71
C ASN A 128 -28.15 -2.06 26.16
N THR A 129 -29.06 -3.04 26.06
CA THR A 129 -28.86 -4.26 25.27
C THR A 129 -30.21 -4.58 24.66
N THR A 130 -30.35 -4.36 23.35
CA THR A 130 -31.67 -4.19 22.73
C THR A 130 -31.98 -5.09 21.55
N ALA A 131 -31.03 -5.92 21.13
CA ALA A 131 -31.07 -6.63 19.84
C ALA A 131 -31.48 -5.70 18.66
N GLY A 132 -31.10 -4.42 18.74
CA GLY A 132 -31.40 -3.37 17.77
C GLY A 132 -32.83 -2.81 17.84
N SER A 133 -33.69 -3.29 18.74
CA SER A 133 -35.11 -2.96 18.77
C SER A 133 -35.48 -1.98 19.89
N TYR A 134 -36.28 -0.95 19.57
CA TYR A 134 -36.78 -0.01 20.59
C TYR A 134 -37.66 -0.67 21.67
N ALA A 135 -38.20 -1.87 21.42
CA ALA A 135 -38.98 -2.63 22.40
C ALA A 135 -38.19 -3.01 23.67
N LEU A 136 -36.86 -3.05 23.59
CA LEU A 136 -35.97 -3.29 24.72
C LEU A 136 -35.21 -2.03 25.20
N PHE A 137 -35.45 -0.86 24.61
CA PHE A 137 -34.73 0.35 24.99
C PHE A 137 -34.99 0.71 26.47
N LYS A 138 -33.92 1.06 27.21
CA LYS A 138 -33.91 1.22 28.67
C LYS A 138 -34.30 -0.02 29.49
N SER A 139 -34.34 -1.22 28.90
CA SER A 139 -34.48 -2.46 29.68
C SER A 139 -33.23 -2.70 30.52
N ILE A 140 -33.41 -2.78 31.84
CA ILE A 140 -32.37 -3.22 32.77
C ILE A 140 -32.20 -4.73 32.62
N VAL A 141 -30.98 -5.16 32.26
CA VAL A 141 -30.51 -6.55 32.27
C VAL A 141 -30.02 -6.96 33.67
N PRO A 142 -30.04 -8.26 34.03
CA PRO A 142 -29.62 -8.70 35.37
C PRO A 142 -28.10 -8.61 35.62
N GLY A 143 -27.26 -8.52 34.57
CA GLY A 143 -25.80 -8.42 34.68
C GLY A 143 -25.11 -8.26 33.33
N ASP A 144 -23.77 -8.31 33.33
CA ASP A 144 -23.00 -8.60 32.11
C ASP A 144 -23.33 -10.01 31.60
N ALA A 145 -23.29 -10.21 30.27
CA ALA A 145 -23.14 -11.55 29.71
C ALA A 145 -21.78 -12.14 30.13
N THR A 146 -21.68 -13.46 30.34
CA THR A 146 -20.44 -14.07 30.87
C THR A 146 -19.21 -13.77 30.00
N VAL A 147 -19.39 -13.68 28.69
CA VAL A 147 -18.35 -13.25 27.72
C VAL A 147 -17.87 -11.81 27.95
N ALA A 148 -18.78 -10.88 28.29
CA ALA A 148 -18.45 -9.49 28.60
C ALA A 148 -17.80 -9.39 29.98
N ALA A 149 -18.28 -10.17 30.97
CA ALA A 149 -17.66 -10.26 32.29
C ALA A 149 -16.21 -10.80 32.22
N LYS A 150 -15.95 -11.82 31.38
CA LYS A 150 -14.59 -12.34 31.14
C LYS A 150 -13.67 -11.30 30.48
N LEU A 151 -14.16 -10.59 29.45
CA LEU A 151 -13.43 -9.46 28.83
C LEU A 151 -13.07 -8.38 29.86
N ARG A 152 -14.03 -7.97 30.71
CA ARG A 152 -13.84 -7.00 31.78
C ARG A 152 -12.85 -7.48 32.85
N ALA A 153 -12.92 -8.76 33.24
CA ALA A 153 -11.97 -9.37 34.16
C ALA A 153 -10.55 -9.33 33.60
N ALA A 154 -10.37 -9.65 32.32
CA ALA A 154 -9.10 -9.55 31.60
C ALA A 154 -8.59 -8.11 31.38
N GLY A 155 -9.38 -7.09 31.72
CA GLY A 155 -9.01 -5.67 31.61
C GLY A 155 -9.34 -5.02 30.27
N ALA A 156 -10.17 -5.65 29.42
CA ALA A 156 -10.66 -5.04 28.20
C ALA A 156 -11.67 -3.91 28.50
N ILE A 157 -11.68 -2.88 27.66
CA ILE A 157 -12.64 -1.77 27.73
C ILE A 157 -13.78 -2.07 26.77
N LEU A 158 -15.01 -2.20 27.28
CA LEU A 158 -16.19 -2.39 26.45
C LEU A 158 -16.58 -1.04 25.84
N LEU A 159 -16.21 -0.81 24.57
CA LEU A 159 -16.25 0.52 23.94
C LEU A 159 -17.68 0.98 23.61
N GLY A 160 -18.60 0.05 23.35
CA GLY A 160 -19.95 0.35 22.91
C GLY A 160 -20.68 -0.84 22.28
N LYS A 161 -21.87 -0.58 21.75
CA LYS A 161 -22.74 -1.55 21.08
C LYS A 161 -22.66 -1.45 19.56
N ALA A 162 -22.25 -2.53 18.91
CA ALA A 162 -22.28 -2.66 17.46
C ALA A 162 -23.70 -2.96 16.95
N ASN A 163 -24.02 -2.40 15.78
CA ASN A 163 -25.29 -2.60 15.06
C ASN A 163 -25.41 -4.02 14.48
N LEU A 164 -26.62 -4.40 14.10
CA LEU A 164 -27.02 -5.75 13.73
C LEU A 164 -28.28 -5.74 12.86
N SER A 165 -28.61 -6.88 12.26
CA SER A 165 -30.00 -7.15 11.87
C SER A 165 -30.87 -7.26 13.13
N GLU A 166 -31.99 -6.54 13.19
CA GLU A 166 -32.87 -6.55 14.38
C GLU A 166 -33.28 -7.97 14.80
N TRP A 167 -33.31 -8.25 16.10
CA TRP A 167 -33.57 -9.58 16.67
C TRP A 167 -32.68 -10.68 16.08
N ALA A 168 -31.43 -10.31 15.78
CA ALA A 168 -30.45 -11.17 15.11
C ALA A 168 -30.97 -11.82 13.81
N ASN A 169 -31.85 -11.10 13.10
CA ASN A 169 -32.55 -11.48 11.85
C ASN A 169 -33.89 -12.24 12.01
N MET A 170 -34.35 -12.56 13.23
CA MET A 170 -35.65 -13.23 13.50
C MET A 170 -36.88 -12.32 13.35
N ARG A 171 -36.93 -11.47 12.30
CA ARG A 171 -37.99 -10.48 12.09
C ARG A 171 -38.57 -10.47 10.66
N GLY A 172 -39.51 -11.36 10.42
CA GLY A 172 -40.34 -11.41 9.21
C GLY A 172 -39.78 -12.31 8.11
N THR A 173 -40.57 -12.53 7.06
CA THR A 173 -40.35 -13.59 6.04
C THR A 173 -40.00 -13.08 4.65
N PHE A 174 -39.70 -11.78 4.47
CA PHE A 174 -39.44 -11.18 3.16
C PHE A 174 -38.18 -10.30 3.20
N LEU A 175 -37.20 -10.65 2.36
CA LEU A 175 -35.94 -9.92 2.10
C LEU A 175 -35.24 -9.37 3.37
N PRO A 176 -34.52 -10.22 4.13
CA PRO A 176 -33.81 -9.80 5.33
C PRO A 176 -32.75 -8.73 5.03
N THR A 177 -33.05 -7.49 5.41
CA THR A 177 -32.12 -6.34 5.36
C THR A 177 -30.97 -6.55 6.34
N SER A 178 -29.93 -7.26 5.90
CA SER A 178 -28.71 -7.50 6.67
C SER A 178 -28.16 -6.18 7.23
N GLY A 179 -28.04 -6.12 8.55
CA GLY A 179 -27.56 -4.94 9.26
C GLY A 179 -28.52 -3.76 9.36
N TRP A 180 -29.81 -3.94 9.11
CA TRP A 180 -30.83 -2.96 9.53
C TRP A 180 -31.38 -3.29 10.92
N SER A 181 -31.41 -2.28 11.79
CA SER A 181 -32.20 -2.33 13.02
C SER A 181 -33.02 -1.06 13.24
N GLY A 182 -34.10 -1.14 14.02
CA GLY A 182 -34.91 0.01 14.38
C GLY A 182 -34.12 1.12 15.07
N ARG A 183 -33.13 0.77 15.91
CA ARG A 183 -32.29 1.74 16.64
C ARG A 183 -31.09 2.27 15.83
N GLY A 184 -30.42 1.42 15.04
CA GLY A 184 -29.22 1.83 14.28
C GLY A 184 -29.51 2.37 12.86
N GLY A 185 -30.64 1.98 12.28
CA GLY A 185 -30.90 2.11 10.85
C GLY A 185 -30.12 1.07 10.03
N GLN A 186 -30.05 1.29 8.71
CA GLN A 186 -29.32 0.42 7.77
C GLN A 186 -27.80 0.65 7.90
N GLY A 187 -27.07 -0.35 8.38
CA GLY A 187 -25.62 -0.41 8.21
C GLY A 187 -25.24 -0.66 6.75
N THR A 188 -24.14 -0.07 6.29
CA THR A 188 -23.58 -0.31 4.95
C THR A 188 -22.14 -0.81 5.04
N ASN A 189 -21.80 -1.71 4.14
CA ASN A 189 -20.45 -2.20 3.89
C ASN A 189 -19.51 -1.02 3.51
N PRO A 190 -18.26 -0.96 4.02
CA PRO A 190 -17.35 0.14 3.71
C PRO A 190 -16.70 0.05 2.31
N TYR A 191 -16.74 -1.11 1.65
CA TYR A 191 -16.07 -1.32 0.36
C TYR A 191 -16.86 -0.81 -0.85
N TYR A 192 -18.20 -0.72 -0.75
CA TYR A 192 -19.04 -0.18 -1.83
C TYR A 192 -20.27 0.57 -1.26
N PRO A 193 -20.61 1.79 -1.74
CA PRO A 193 -21.72 2.57 -1.19
C PRO A 193 -23.07 1.84 -1.24
N GLY A 194 -23.69 1.64 -0.09
CA GLY A 194 -24.97 0.92 0.03
C GLY A 194 -24.85 -0.60 -0.12
N ALA A 195 -23.65 -1.18 -0.18
CA ALA A 195 -23.52 -2.63 -0.22
C ALA A 195 -23.91 -3.30 1.10
N SER A 196 -24.38 -4.55 0.99
CA SER A 196 -24.77 -5.38 2.12
C SER A 196 -23.56 -5.68 3.02
N PRO A 197 -23.65 -5.45 4.35
CA PRO A 197 -22.62 -5.89 5.29
C PRO A 197 -22.72 -7.39 5.64
N CYS A 198 -23.76 -8.08 5.15
CA CYS A 198 -24.18 -9.46 5.45
C CYS A 198 -24.44 -9.85 6.92
N GLY A 199 -25.29 -10.86 7.11
CA GLY A 199 -25.57 -11.52 8.38
C GLY A 199 -26.11 -10.61 9.48
N SER A 200 -26.22 -11.15 10.71
CA SER A 200 -26.70 -10.36 11.84
C SER A 200 -25.62 -9.68 12.67
N SER A 201 -24.34 -10.09 12.66
CA SER A 201 -23.24 -9.34 13.32
C SER A 201 -22.62 -8.26 12.42
N SER A 202 -23.41 -7.73 11.47
CA SER A 202 -23.02 -6.76 10.45
C SER A 202 -22.21 -5.58 10.98
N GLY A 203 -22.65 -4.91 12.05
CA GLY A 203 -21.97 -3.76 12.62
C GLY A 203 -20.64 -4.12 13.29
N SER A 204 -20.51 -5.35 13.79
CA SER A 204 -19.22 -5.88 14.27
C SER A 204 -18.25 -6.10 13.09
N GLY A 205 -18.77 -6.59 11.95
CA GLY A 205 -18.03 -6.69 10.68
C GLY A 205 -17.51 -5.34 10.18
N VAL A 206 -18.43 -4.41 9.91
CA VAL A 206 -18.12 -3.06 9.41
C VAL A 206 -17.18 -2.31 10.36
N ALA A 207 -17.38 -2.41 11.69
CA ALA A 207 -16.53 -1.73 12.66
C ALA A 207 -15.07 -2.23 12.66
N MET A 208 -14.83 -3.51 12.36
CA MET A 208 -13.48 -4.07 12.30
C MET A 208 -12.74 -3.72 11.01
N ALA A 209 -13.45 -3.74 9.88
CA ALA A 209 -12.93 -3.46 8.55
C ALA A 209 -12.33 -2.05 8.37
N ILE A 210 -12.70 -1.11 9.23
CA ILE A 210 -12.23 0.29 9.21
C ILE A 210 -11.64 0.80 10.53
N GLY A 211 -11.36 -0.11 11.48
CA GLY A 211 -10.65 0.25 12.71
C GLY A 211 -11.45 1.16 13.67
N LEU A 212 -12.71 0.80 13.97
CA LEU A 212 -13.51 1.47 15.03
C LEU A 212 -13.30 0.88 16.43
N ALA A 213 -12.62 -0.27 16.53
CA ALA A 213 -12.05 -0.82 17.76
C ALA A 213 -10.89 -1.77 17.42
N ALA A 214 -10.19 -2.27 18.45
CA ALA A 214 -9.13 -3.27 18.28
C ALA A 214 -9.67 -4.69 18.00
N GLY A 215 -10.91 -4.96 18.44
CA GLY A 215 -11.62 -6.21 18.26
C GLY A 215 -13.12 -6.06 18.48
N SER A 216 -13.91 -7.07 18.14
CA SER A 216 -15.33 -7.12 18.49
C SER A 216 -15.84 -8.53 18.75
N LEU A 217 -16.98 -8.65 19.43
CA LEU A 217 -17.75 -9.91 19.52
C LEU A 217 -19.03 -9.83 18.68
N GLY A 218 -19.18 -10.82 17.79
CA GLY A 218 -20.44 -11.15 17.14
C GLY A 218 -21.14 -12.33 17.83
N THR A 219 -22.31 -12.70 17.30
CA THR A 219 -23.05 -13.90 17.72
C THR A 219 -23.57 -14.64 16.48
N GLU A 220 -23.42 -15.97 16.45
CA GLU A 220 -23.82 -16.82 15.32
C GLU A 220 -24.65 -18.03 15.76
N THR A 221 -25.89 -18.06 15.27
CA THR A 221 -26.72 -19.26 15.13
C THR A 221 -26.27 -19.98 13.86
N ASP A 222 -26.65 -19.43 12.70
CA ASP A 222 -26.08 -19.71 11.38
C ASP A 222 -25.59 -18.41 10.71
N GLY A 223 -24.47 -18.49 9.99
CA GLY A 223 -23.76 -17.51 9.16
C GLY A 223 -23.50 -16.09 9.69
N SER A 224 -23.95 -15.77 10.90
CA SER A 224 -24.07 -14.39 11.40
C SER A 224 -22.78 -13.77 11.93
N ILE A 225 -21.68 -14.50 12.03
CA ILE A 225 -20.29 -14.04 12.17
C ILE A 225 -19.55 -14.30 10.85
N MET A 226 -19.70 -15.49 10.25
CA MET A 226 -18.99 -15.90 9.02
C MET A 226 -19.26 -14.98 7.83
N CYS A 227 -20.53 -14.73 7.49
CA CYS A 227 -20.87 -13.90 6.34
C CYS A 227 -20.44 -12.42 6.50
N PRO A 228 -20.67 -11.73 7.65
CA PRO A 228 -20.10 -10.40 7.84
C PRO A 228 -18.57 -10.40 7.97
N ALA A 229 -17.91 -11.50 8.34
CA ALA A 229 -16.45 -11.56 8.26
C ALA A 229 -15.97 -11.57 6.79
N SER A 230 -16.57 -12.45 5.98
CA SER A 230 -16.36 -12.55 4.53
C SER A 230 -16.59 -11.21 3.82
N TYR A 231 -17.78 -10.63 3.97
CA TYR A 231 -18.23 -9.43 3.25
C TYR A 231 -17.54 -8.14 3.70
N ASN A 232 -16.78 -8.14 4.79
CA ASN A 232 -16.09 -6.94 5.27
C ASN A 232 -14.57 -7.14 5.39
N ASN A 233 -13.98 -8.16 4.75
CA ASN A 233 -12.52 -8.37 4.67
C ASN A 233 -11.84 -8.54 6.04
N ILE A 234 -12.43 -9.34 6.94
CA ILE A 234 -11.88 -9.59 8.28
C ILE A 234 -11.90 -11.07 8.65
N VAL A 235 -11.28 -11.40 9.77
CA VAL A 235 -11.35 -12.73 10.38
C VAL A 235 -12.56 -12.82 11.30
N GLY A 236 -13.28 -13.93 11.19
CA GLY A 236 -14.34 -14.32 12.12
C GLY A 236 -14.17 -15.76 12.57
N ILE A 237 -14.47 -16.05 13.84
CA ILE A 237 -14.48 -17.41 14.39
C ILE A 237 -15.86 -17.70 14.96
N LYS A 238 -16.60 -18.67 14.40
CA LYS A 238 -17.68 -19.35 15.11
C LYS A 238 -17.03 -20.45 15.95
N PRO A 239 -17.08 -20.39 17.29
CA PRO A 239 -16.63 -21.49 18.12
C PRO A 239 -17.67 -22.61 18.15
N THR A 240 -17.24 -23.81 18.54
CA THR A 240 -18.09 -24.95 18.89
C THR A 240 -19.16 -24.50 19.89
N VAL A 241 -20.41 -24.94 19.71
CA VAL A 241 -21.49 -24.62 20.65
C VAL A 241 -21.12 -25.16 22.04
N GLY A 242 -21.13 -24.28 23.04
CA GLY A 242 -20.65 -24.57 24.40
C GLY A 242 -19.18 -24.23 24.66
N LEU A 243 -18.31 -23.97 23.67
CA LEU A 243 -16.96 -23.47 23.97
C LEU A 243 -17.00 -22.06 24.61
N THR A 244 -17.99 -21.26 24.25
CA THR A 244 -18.24 -19.92 24.81
C THR A 244 -19.64 -19.86 25.42
N SER A 245 -19.77 -19.28 26.62
CA SER A 245 -21.07 -19.09 27.26
C SER A 245 -21.96 -18.11 26.50
N ARG A 246 -23.25 -18.44 26.46
CA ARG A 246 -24.35 -17.64 25.90
C ARG A 246 -25.17 -16.96 26.99
N ALA A 247 -24.84 -17.18 28.28
CA ALA A 247 -25.54 -16.55 29.39
C ALA A 247 -25.48 -15.02 29.29
N GLY A 248 -26.66 -14.38 29.29
CA GLY A 248 -26.80 -12.94 29.05
C GLY A 248 -26.80 -12.51 27.58
N VAL A 249 -26.82 -13.44 26.62
CA VAL A 249 -27.08 -13.13 25.21
C VAL A 249 -28.58 -13.29 24.94
N ILE A 250 -29.18 -12.40 24.14
CA ILE A 250 -30.55 -12.57 23.63
C ILE A 250 -30.51 -13.66 22.53
N PRO A 251 -31.14 -14.83 22.74
CA PRO A 251 -30.91 -16.02 21.93
C PRO A 251 -31.77 -16.08 20.66
N ILE A 252 -31.41 -17.01 19.78
CA ILE A 252 -32.26 -17.62 18.76
C ILE A 252 -32.43 -19.11 19.05
N SER A 253 -31.33 -19.83 19.34
CA SER A 253 -31.35 -21.27 19.56
C SER A 253 -30.36 -21.73 20.64
N SER A 254 -30.88 -22.44 21.65
CA SER A 254 -30.08 -23.11 22.67
C SER A 254 -29.29 -24.32 22.14
N HIS A 255 -29.38 -24.64 20.84
CA HIS A 255 -28.68 -25.73 20.17
C HIS A 255 -27.62 -25.27 19.15
N GLN A 256 -27.75 -24.06 18.59
CA GLN A 256 -26.87 -23.55 17.52
C GLN A 256 -26.16 -22.22 17.84
N ASP A 257 -26.65 -21.43 18.81
CA ASP A 257 -26.06 -20.13 19.16
C ASP A 257 -24.63 -20.26 19.69
N SER A 258 -23.81 -19.26 19.37
CA SER A 258 -22.40 -19.15 19.76
C SER A 258 -21.98 -17.68 19.82
N VAL A 259 -20.97 -17.35 20.63
CA VAL A 259 -20.41 -15.99 20.73
C VAL A 259 -18.97 -16.02 20.26
N GLY A 260 -18.65 -15.29 19.20
CA GLY A 260 -17.36 -15.43 18.52
C GLY A 260 -16.66 -14.10 18.29
N PRO A 261 -15.31 -14.08 18.30
CA PRO A 261 -14.52 -12.90 17.98
C PRO A 261 -14.56 -12.57 16.49
N MET A 262 -14.51 -11.28 16.20
CA MET A 262 -14.36 -10.69 14.87
C MET A 262 -13.26 -9.63 14.95
N ALA A 263 -12.22 -9.76 14.13
CA ALA A 263 -11.03 -8.90 14.16
C ALA A 263 -10.29 -8.87 12.81
N ARG A 264 -9.40 -7.89 12.59
CA ARG A 264 -8.63 -7.77 11.34
C ARG A 264 -7.63 -8.91 11.11
N SER A 265 -7.15 -9.56 12.18
CA SER A 265 -6.20 -10.68 12.09
C SER A 265 -6.65 -11.90 12.88
N VAL A 266 -6.15 -13.09 12.50
CA VAL A 266 -6.40 -14.34 13.22
C VAL A 266 -5.74 -14.31 14.61
N ALA A 267 -4.62 -13.58 14.76
CA ALA A 267 -3.94 -13.42 16.04
C ALA A 267 -4.80 -12.64 17.05
N ASP A 268 -5.44 -11.55 16.61
CA ASP A 268 -6.34 -10.74 17.44
C ASP A 268 -7.61 -11.51 17.78
N ALA A 269 -8.19 -12.23 16.80
CA ALA A 269 -9.36 -13.09 17.02
C ALA A 269 -9.06 -14.22 18.02
N ALA A 270 -7.92 -14.90 17.90
CA ALA A 270 -7.47 -15.92 18.83
C ALA A 270 -7.21 -15.36 20.25
N ALA A 271 -6.59 -14.19 20.35
CA ALA A 271 -6.36 -13.52 21.65
C ALA A 271 -7.66 -13.18 22.39
N ILE A 272 -8.72 -12.82 21.65
CA ILE A 272 -10.06 -12.61 22.23
C ILE A 272 -10.70 -13.96 22.61
N LEU A 273 -10.58 -14.99 21.77
CA LEU A 273 -11.12 -16.33 22.05
C LEU A 273 -10.54 -16.92 23.34
N SER A 274 -9.22 -16.78 23.57
CA SER A 274 -8.52 -17.18 24.80
C SER A 274 -9.13 -16.60 26.07
N ILE A 275 -9.77 -15.43 25.99
CA ILE A 275 -10.39 -14.75 27.13
C ILE A 275 -11.85 -15.16 27.31
N ILE A 276 -12.63 -15.31 26.23
CA ILE A 276 -14.09 -15.57 26.35
C ILE A 276 -14.46 -17.06 26.51
N ALA A 277 -13.61 -17.97 26.04
CA ALA A 277 -13.87 -19.41 26.07
C ALA A 277 -13.90 -20.00 27.50
N GLY A 278 -14.54 -21.17 27.64
CA GLY A 278 -14.57 -21.96 28.88
C GLY A 278 -15.87 -21.92 29.68
N ARG A 279 -15.96 -22.90 30.58
CA ARG A 279 -17.12 -23.26 31.42
C ARG A 279 -17.74 -22.08 32.19
N ASP A 280 -19.05 -22.19 32.35
CA ASP A 280 -19.93 -21.26 33.06
C ASP A 280 -21.05 -22.08 33.74
N SER A 281 -21.36 -21.77 34.99
CA SER A 281 -22.50 -22.38 35.70
C SER A 281 -23.86 -21.90 35.18
N GLN A 282 -23.90 -20.78 34.45
CA GLN A 282 -25.13 -20.22 33.88
C GLN A 282 -25.46 -20.71 32.46
N ASP A 283 -24.57 -21.46 31.81
CA ASP A 283 -24.82 -22.06 30.49
C ASP A 283 -24.43 -23.54 30.51
N ASN A 284 -25.44 -24.41 30.58
CA ASN A 284 -25.29 -25.86 30.71
C ASN A 284 -24.52 -26.50 29.55
N TYR A 285 -24.57 -25.92 28.35
CA TYR A 285 -23.77 -26.41 27.22
C TYR A 285 -22.28 -26.30 27.48
N THR A 286 -21.83 -25.33 28.28
CA THR A 286 -20.39 -25.09 28.43
C THR A 286 -19.64 -26.19 29.18
N TRP A 287 -20.34 -27.08 29.86
CA TRP A 287 -19.76 -28.28 30.49
C TRP A 287 -19.25 -29.31 29.47
N THR A 288 -19.69 -29.22 28.22
CA THR A 288 -19.13 -30.01 27.10
C THR A 288 -17.72 -29.55 26.71
N ALA A 289 -17.35 -28.29 26.96
CA ALA A 289 -16.04 -27.75 26.64
C ALA A 289 -14.92 -28.39 27.48
N PRO A 290 -13.67 -28.47 26.94
CA PRO A 290 -12.51 -28.99 27.66
C PRO A 290 -12.33 -28.39 29.05
N ALA A 291 -12.00 -29.23 30.04
CA ALA A 291 -11.85 -28.80 31.44
C ALA A 291 -10.70 -27.80 31.65
N LYS A 292 -9.68 -27.83 30.77
CA LYS A 292 -8.66 -26.78 30.64
C LYS A 292 -8.77 -26.18 29.25
N ILE A 293 -9.08 -24.89 29.18
CA ILE A 293 -9.08 -24.12 27.93
C ILE A 293 -7.63 -23.73 27.58
N PRO A 294 -7.18 -23.91 26.33
CA PRO A 294 -5.89 -23.42 25.88
C PRO A 294 -5.93 -21.91 25.62
N ASP A 295 -4.77 -21.25 25.73
CA ASP A 295 -4.58 -19.97 25.04
C ASP A 295 -4.48 -20.24 23.53
N TYR A 296 -5.48 -19.81 22.76
CA TYR A 296 -5.53 -20.03 21.32
C TYR A 296 -4.41 -19.31 20.54
N THR A 297 -3.76 -18.31 21.14
CA THR A 297 -2.60 -17.65 20.51
C THR A 297 -1.37 -18.56 20.39
N GLN A 298 -1.33 -19.67 21.13
CA GLN A 298 -0.24 -20.66 21.02
C GLN A 298 -0.30 -21.49 19.72
N PHE A 299 -1.43 -21.47 19.00
CA PHE A 299 -1.63 -22.21 17.75
C PHE A 299 -1.41 -21.37 16.49
N LEU A 300 -0.86 -20.15 16.64
CA LEU A 300 -0.60 -19.23 15.53
C LEU A 300 0.68 -19.63 14.75
N ASP A 301 0.70 -20.84 14.18
CA ASP A 301 1.80 -21.36 13.35
C ASP A 301 1.53 -21.15 11.85
N THR A 302 2.44 -20.44 11.18
CA THR A 302 2.38 -20.23 9.72
C THR A 302 2.71 -21.48 8.90
N ASN A 303 3.19 -22.56 9.53
CA ASN A 303 3.50 -23.84 8.89
C ASN A 303 2.40 -24.89 9.10
N ALA A 304 1.31 -24.55 9.82
CA ALA A 304 0.34 -25.51 10.34
C ALA A 304 -0.26 -26.47 9.29
N MET A 305 -0.37 -26.03 8.03
CA MET A 305 -0.89 -26.82 6.91
C MET A 305 0.05 -27.93 6.41
N LYS A 306 1.33 -27.93 6.79
CA LYS A 306 2.31 -28.83 6.18
C LYS A 306 2.02 -30.29 6.52
N GLY A 307 1.69 -31.09 5.51
CA GLY A 307 1.27 -32.48 5.65
C GLY A 307 -0.20 -32.67 6.05
N LYS A 308 -0.96 -31.59 6.26
CA LYS A 308 -2.39 -31.63 6.60
C LYS A 308 -3.24 -31.93 5.39
N ARG A 309 -4.34 -32.66 5.61
CA ARG A 309 -5.25 -33.11 4.56
C ARG A 309 -6.54 -32.30 4.59
N PHE A 310 -6.87 -31.65 3.47
CA PHE A 310 -7.96 -30.69 3.36
C PHE A 310 -8.98 -31.16 2.33
N GLY A 311 -10.25 -31.32 2.72
CA GLY A 311 -11.32 -31.70 1.80
C GLY A 311 -12.04 -30.49 1.20
N VAL A 312 -12.51 -30.61 -0.03
CA VAL A 312 -13.32 -29.58 -0.71
C VAL A 312 -14.73 -30.14 -0.99
N PRO A 313 -15.76 -29.77 -0.21
CA PRO A 313 -17.12 -30.24 -0.42
C PRO A 313 -17.81 -29.40 -1.51
N ARG A 314 -17.45 -29.65 -2.77
CA ARG A 314 -17.90 -28.92 -3.96
C ARG A 314 -19.42 -28.75 -4.02
N ILE A 315 -20.21 -29.80 -3.78
CA ILE A 315 -21.68 -29.77 -3.92
C ILE A 315 -22.30 -28.65 -3.06
N VAL A 316 -21.72 -28.35 -1.90
CA VAL A 316 -22.19 -27.30 -0.96
C VAL A 316 -22.07 -25.89 -1.55
N PHE A 317 -21.21 -25.65 -2.55
CA PHE A 317 -20.95 -24.30 -3.08
C PHE A 317 -20.78 -24.17 -4.61
N THR A 318 -20.82 -25.26 -5.37
CA THR A 318 -20.88 -25.23 -6.84
C THR A 318 -22.29 -25.45 -7.40
N ASN A 319 -23.29 -25.66 -6.53
CA ASN A 319 -24.69 -25.67 -6.92
C ASN A 319 -25.28 -24.26 -6.77
N ASP A 320 -25.58 -23.61 -7.90
CA ASP A 320 -26.13 -22.25 -7.92
C ASP A 320 -27.52 -22.16 -7.27
N SER A 321 -28.29 -23.26 -7.25
CA SER A 321 -29.58 -23.32 -6.55
C SER A 321 -29.44 -23.37 -5.02
N ILE A 322 -28.22 -23.59 -4.50
CA ILE A 322 -27.89 -23.57 -3.07
C ILE A 322 -27.21 -22.25 -2.70
N THR A 323 -26.33 -21.72 -3.56
CA THR A 323 -25.39 -20.64 -3.16
C THR A 323 -25.37 -19.40 -4.05
N GLY A 324 -25.82 -19.44 -5.30
CA GLY A 324 -25.78 -18.29 -6.22
C GLY A 324 -24.40 -17.62 -6.33
N ASN A 325 -23.31 -18.41 -6.31
CA ASN A 325 -21.94 -17.90 -6.23
C ASN A 325 -21.56 -17.10 -7.49
N HIS A 326 -21.01 -15.90 -7.33
CA HIS A 326 -20.42 -15.18 -8.45
C HIS A 326 -19.18 -15.95 -8.96
N PRO A 327 -18.98 -16.13 -10.29
CA PRO A 327 -17.92 -16.99 -10.83
C PRO A 327 -16.50 -16.65 -10.33
N SER A 328 -16.21 -15.38 -10.02
CA SER A 328 -14.92 -14.95 -9.46
C SER A 328 -14.58 -15.62 -8.13
N ILE A 329 -15.59 -15.95 -7.30
CA ILE A 329 -15.40 -16.63 -6.01
C ILE A 329 -14.76 -18.00 -6.25
N ASN A 330 -15.27 -18.77 -7.22
CA ASN A 330 -14.73 -20.08 -7.57
C ASN A 330 -13.32 -19.98 -8.19
N VAL A 331 -13.01 -18.91 -8.92
CA VAL A 331 -11.66 -18.67 -9.48
C VAL A 331 -10.62 -18.41 -8.38
N GLU A 332 -10.88 -17.47 -7.46
CA GLU A 332 -9.94 -17.19 -6.36
C GLU A 332 -9.91 -18.33 -5.33
N PHE A 333 -11.03 -19.01 -5.07
CA PHE A 333 -11.05 -20.20 -4.24
C PHE A 333 -10.15 -21.31 -4.82
N ASN A 334 -10.27 -21.62 -6.11
CA ASN A 334 -9.42 -22.62 -6.77
C ASN A 334 -7.92 -22.23 -6.72
N LYS A 335 -7.59 -20.94 -6.91
CA LYS A 335 -6.21 -20.45 -6.69
C LYS A 335 -5.73 -20.70 -5.26
N SER A 336 -6.58 -20.48 -4.24
CA SER A 336 -6.20 -20.73 -2.85
C SER A 336 -5.95 -22.20 -2.55
N LEU A 337 -6.61 -23.14 -3.24
CA LEU A 337 -6.26 -24.57 -3.17
C LEU A 337 -4.84 -24.84 -3.66
N GLU A 338 -4.40 -24.22 -4.76
CA GLU A 338 -3.00 -24.34 -5.23
C GLU A 338 -2.01 -23.69 -4.24
N THR A 339 -2.37 -22.55 -3.65
CA THR A 339 -1.58 -21.93 -2.57
C THR A 339 -1.43 -22.88 -1.38
N ILE A 340 -2.50 -23.56 -0.96
CA ILE A 340 -2.49 -24.56 0.12
C ILE A 340 -1.64 -25.78 -0.25
N ARG A 341 -1.70 -26.26 -1.50
CA ARG A 341 -0.77 -27.29 -2.00
C ARG A 341 0.69 -26.82 -1.96
N SER A 342 0.97 -25.57 -2.31
CA SER A 342 2.33 -25.01 -2.28
C SER A 342 2.93 -24.90 -0.87
N MET A 343 2.08 -24.75 0.16
CA MET A 343 2.48 -24.80 1.58
C MET A 343 2.69 -26.24 2.10
N GLY A 344 2.54 -27.25 1.25
CA GLY A 344 2.64 -28.66 1.61
C GLY A 344 1.37 -29.25 2.22
N GLY A 345 0.23 -28.56 2.10
CA GLY A 345 -1.09 -29.13 2.35
C GLY A 345 -1.52 -30.10 1.25
N ILE A 346 -2.32 -31.11 1.60
CA ILE A 346 -2.80 -32.13 0.67
C ILE A 346 -4.30 -31.88 0.46
N VAL A 347 -4.65 -31.24 -0.65
CA VAL A 347 -6.05 -30.96 -1.01
C VAL A 347 -6.67 -32.18 -1.68
N VAL A 348 -7.79 -32.67 -1.13
CA VAL A 348 -8.67 -33.71 -1.66
C VAL A 348 -9.92 -33.03 -2.20
N ASP A 349 -10.15 -33.13 -3.50
CA ASP A 349 -11.16 -32.35 -4.22
C ASP A 349 -11.73 -33.21 -5.37
N PRO A 350 -13.03 -33.56 -5.35
CA PRO A 350 -14.00 -33.29 -4.29
C PRO A 350 -13.79 -34.14 -3.02
N ALA A 351 -14.36 -33.68 -1.91
CA ALA A 351 -14.57 -34.42 -0.67
C ALA A 351 -15.92 -33.99 -0.06
N ASP A 352 -17.00 -34.36 -0.73
CA ASP A 352 -18.37 -33.90 -0.44
C ASP A 352 -18.96 -34.46 0.85
N LEU A 353 -19.95 -33.72 1.39
CA LEU A 353 -20.76 -34.14 2.52
C LEU A 353 -21.80 -35.17 2.02
N PRO A 354 -21.87 -36.42 2.54
CA PRO A 354 -22.88 -37.42 2.16
C PRO A 354 -24.35 -37.10 2.49
N SER A 355 -24.64 -35.86 2.89
CA SER A 355 -25.97 -35.28 3.08
C SER A 355 -26.13 -33.91 2.39
N ALA A 356 -25.22 -33.52 1.48
CA ALA A 356 -25.21 -32.17 0.89
C ALA A 356 -26.54 -31.78 0.24
N ASP A 357 -27.17 -32.70 -0.50
CA ASP A 357 -28.48 -32.46 -1.14
C ASP A 357 -29.64 -32.43 -0.12
N GLU A 358 -29.53 -33.17 0.99
CA GLU A 358 -30.53 -33.17 2.07
C GLU A 358 -30.47 -31.89 2.93
N MET A 359 -29.34 -31.17 2.92
CA MET A 359 -29.16 -29.91 3.64
C MET A 359 -29.95 -28.73 3.03
N LEU A 360 -30.67 -28.93 1.92
CA LEU A 360 -31.71 -28.00 1.46
C LEU A 360 -33.03 -28.11 2.24
N ASP A 361 -33.19 -29.16 3.05
CA ASP A 361 -34.38 -29.45 3.86
C ASP A 361 -33.98 -29.51 5.36
N THR A 362 -33.17 -28.55 5.84
CA THR A 362 -32.91 -28.42 7.29
C THR A 362 -34.21 -28.12 8.04
N GLN A 363 -34.29 -28.56 9.29
CA GLN A 363 -35.46 -28.32 10.15
C GLN A 363 -35.21 -27.17 11.13
N GLU A 364 -34.18 -26.36 10.87
CA GLU A 364 -33.75 -25.21 11.67
C GLU A 364 -34.88 -24.24 11.98
N THR A 365 -35.85 -24.05 11.08
CA THR A 365 -37.03 -23.21 11.38
C THR A 365 -37.83 -23.77 12.56
N ILE A 366 -38.04 -25.09 12.61
CA ILE A 366 -38.73 -25.76 13.74
C ILE A 366 -37.89 -25.64 15.02
N ILE A 367 -36.57 -25.83 14.92
CA ILE A 367 -35.64 -25.73 16.06
C ILE A 367 -35.62 -24.30 16.61
N PHE A 368 -35.42 -23.29 15.77
CA PHE A 368 -35.35 -21.88 16.15
C PHE A 368 -36.68 -21.38 16.71
N GLU A 369 -37.82 -21.73 16.09
CA GLU A 369 -39.13 -21.31 16.59
C GLU A 369 -39.47 -21.96 17.94
N THR A 370 -39.06 -23.21 18.16
CA THR A 370 -39.29 -23.92 19.43
C THR A 370 -38.34 -23.46 20.53
N ASP A 371 -37.03 -23.38 20.28
CA ASP A 371 -36.03 -22.87 21.23
C ASP A 371 -36.37 -21.44 21.66
N LEU A 372 -36.70 -20.56 20.69
CA LEU A 372 -37.04 -19.17 20.96
C LEU A 372 -38.37 -19.00 21.73
N LYS A 373 -39.26 -19.99 21.71
CA LYS A 373 -40.43 -20.05 22.64
C LYS A 373 -40.02 -20.58 24.01
N ALA A 374 -39.22 -21.65 24.07
CA ALA A 374 -38.80 -22.26 25.33
C ALA A 374 -37.99 -21.29 26.19
N ASP A 375 -36.97 -20.64 25.62
CA ASP A 375 -36.10 -19.69 26.32
C ASP A 375 -36.83 -18.37 26.67
N ARG A 376 -37.91 -18.02 25.94
CA ARG A 376 -38.78 -16.87 26.27
C ARG A 376 -39.45 -16.99 27.64
N SER A 377 -39.55 -18.20 28.20
CA SER A 377 -40.26 -18.50 29.45
C SER A 377 -39.82 -17.66 30.66
N GLN A 378 -38.58 -17.14 30.69
CA GLN A 378 -38.02 -16.53 31.90
C GLN A 378 -37.86 -15.00 31.91
N GLN A 379 -37.70 -14.29 30.78
CA GLN A 379 -37.29 -12.87 30.83
C GLN A 379 -38.02 -11.87 29.91
N VAL A 380 -38.27 -12.19 28.63
CA VAL A 380 -38.69 -11.14 27.65
C VAL A 380 -40.19 -10.86 27.68
N LEU A 381 -41.05 -11.89 27.67
CA LEU A 381 -42.51 -11.72 27.60
C LEU A 381 -43.11 -11.00 28.83
N ALA A 382 -42.43 -11.05 29.99
CA ALA A 382 -42.86 -10.38 31.21
C ALA A 382 -42.95 -8.84 31.06
N ARG A 383 -42.18 -8.23 30.14
CA ARG A 383 -42.20 -6.78 29.87
C ARG A 383 -43.01 -6.38 28.63
N LEU A 384 -43.28 -7.30 27.71
CA LEU A 384 -43.95 -6.99 26.42
C LEU A 384 -45.47 -6.79 26.52
N LYS A 385 -46.13 -7.14 27.63
CA LYS A 385 -47.60 -7.02 27.82
C LYS A 385 -48.15 -5.57 27.83
N VAL A 386 -47.33 -4.55 27.61
CA VAL A 386 -47.66 -3.13 27.83
C VAL A 386 -48.05 -2.37 26.53
N TYR A 387 -47.87 -2.95 25.33
CA TYR A 387 -48.13 -2.27 24.05
C TYR A 387 -49.04 -3.06 23.09
N PRO A 388 -50.39 -2.90 23.16
CA PRO A 388 -51.31 -3.79 22.44
C PRO A 388 -51.45 -3.60 20.92
N ASN A 389 -51.27 -2.38 20.39
CA ASN A 389 -52.09 -1.96 19.22
C ASN A 389 -51.41 -1.75 17.84
N ARG A 390 -50.14 -2.14 17.59
CA ARG A 390 -49.51 -1.94 16.25
C ARG A 390 -48.54 -3.03 15.74
N THR A 391 -48.46 -4.20 16.37
CA THR A 391 -47.30 -5.10 16.21
C THR A 391 -47.54 -6.45 15.53
N ALA A 392 -48.79 -6.91 15.41
CA ALA A 392 -49.11 -8.29 14.99
C ALA A 392 -48.47 -8.74 13.66
N GLU A 393 -48.54 -7.94 12.59
CA GLU A 393 -48.02 -8.36 11.28
C GLU A 393 -46.47 -8.33 11.18
N ARG A 394 -45.79 -7.59 12.06
CA ARG A 394 -44.37 -7.23 11.92
C ARG A 394 -43.40 -8.11 12.72
N ILE A 395 -43.90 -9.06 13.51
CA ILE A 395 -43.06 -9.97 14.33
C ILE A 395 -43.41 -11.45 14.05
N ARG A 396 -43.52 -11.82 12.77
CA ARG A 396 -44.08 -13.12 12.35
C ARG A 396 -43.36 -14.34 12.93
N GLY A 397 -42.01 -14.36 12.91
CA GLY A 397 -41.23 -15.43 13.55
C GLY A 397 -41.42 -15.53 15.07
N PHE A 398 -41.86 -14.45 15.74
CA PHE A 398 -42.24 -14.55 17.15
C PHE A 398 -43.61 -15.22 17.33
N ILE A 399 -44.55 -14.99 16.41
CA ILE A 399 -45.89 -15.58 16.42
C ILE A 399 -45.84 -17.06 16.02
N GLN A 400 -45.00 -17.41 15.03
CA GLN A 400 -44.73 -18.80 14.64
C GLN A 400 -44.09 -19.56 15.81
N ALA A 401 -43.08 -18.97 16.47
CA ALA A 401 -42.56 -19.48 17.75
C ALA A 401 -43.67 -19.71 18.79
N GLU A 402 -44.52 -18.74 19.09
CA GLU A 402 -45.65 -18.91 20.05
C GLU A 402 -46.61 -20.04 19.65
N ALA A 403 -46.75 -20.37 18.36
CA ALA A 403 -47.61 -21.43 17.86
C ALA A 403 -47.03 -22.86 18.03
N THR A 404 -45.73 -23.01 18.33
CA THR A 404 -45.09 -24.32 18.54
C THR A 404 -45.58 -25.02 19.82
N SER A 405 -45.48 -26.35 19.87
CA SER A 405 -45.81 -27.18 21.04
C SER A 405 -44.88 -26.96 22.25
N GLY A 406 -43.71 -26.35 22.05
CA GLY A 406 -42.55 -26.54 22.93
C GLY A 406 -41.78 -27.81 22.54
N TYR A 407 -40.96 -28.34 23.45
CA TYR A 407 -40.11 -29.51 23.22
C TYR A 407 -40.91 -30.82 23.10
N ASP A 408 -41.47 -31.08 21.91
CA ASP A 408 -42.23 -32.28 21.55
C ASP A 408 -41.43 -33.27 20.68
N SER A 409 -42.08 -34.34 20.21
CA SER A 409 -41.46 -35.30 19.30
C SER A 409 -41.00 -34.67 17.98
N THR A 410 -41.78 -33.75 17.42
CA THR A 410 -41.49 -33.03 16.16
C THR A 410 -40.16 -32.28 16.28
N TYR A 411 -39.99 -31.55 17.38
CA TYR A 411 -38.75 -30.85 17.71
C TYR A 411 -37.57 -31.81 17.89
N TYR A 412 -37.74 -32.90 18.65
CA TYR A 412 -36.66 -33.86 18.86
C TYR A 412 -36.35 -34.69 17.61
N ASP A 413 -37.27 -34.87 16.67
CA ASP A 413 -37.02 -35.47 15.35
C ASP A 413 -36.29 -34.49 14.42
N ALA A 414 -36.70 -33.21 14.39
CA ALA A 414 -36.00 -32.13 13.69
C ALA A 414 -34.53 -32.03 14.13
N LEU A 415 -34.28 -31.88 15.44
CA LEU A 415 -32.93 -31.83 16.01
C LEU A 415 -32.11 -33.10 15.72
N ARG A 416 -32.74 -34.28 15.69
CA ARG A 416 -32.07 -35.54 15.32
C ARG A 416 -31.78 -35.65 13.82
N LYS A 417 -32.61 -35.08 12.94
CA LYS A 417 -32.35 -34.99 11.49
C LYS A 417 -31.15 -34.08 11.25
N ASP A 418 -31.20 -32.86 11.78
CA ASP A 418 -30.18 -31.83 11.53
C ASP A 418 -28.82 -32.20 12.16
N TYR A 419 -28.80 -32.80 13.36
CA TYR A 419 -27.56 -33.39 13.92
C TYR A 419 -27.03 -34.59 13.12
N ARG A 420 -27.89 -35.41 12.48
CA ARG A 420 -27.46 -36.49 11.60
C ARG A 420 -26.86 -35.96 10.30
N MET A 421 -27.49 -34.94 9.70
CA MET A 421 -27.00 -34.30 8.48
C MET A 421 -25.69 -33.55 8.75
N GLY A 422 -25.64 -32.65 9.74
CA GLY A 422 -24.43 -31.89 10.07
C GLY A 422 -23.24 -32.77 10.46
N ARG A 423 -23.46 -33.78 11.33
CA ARG A 423 -22.39 -34.61 11.91
C ARG A 423 -22.23 -35.93 11.17
N GLN A 424 -23.06 -36.92 11.50
CA GLN A 424 -22.88 -38.34 11.17
C GLN A 424 -22.88 -38.66 9.66
N ARG A 425 -23.59 -37.86 8.86
CA ARG A 425 -23.67 -37.97 7.40
C ARG A 425 -23.09 -36.76 6.66
N GLY A 426 -22.54 -35.78 7.39
CA GLY A 426 -21.96 -34.58 6.84
C GLY A 426 -20.48 -34.50 7.18
N ILE A 427 -20.14 -33.62 8.12
CA ILE A 427 -18.76 -33.23 8.44
C ILE A 427 -17.94 -34.44 8.89
N ASP A 428 -18.44 -35.23 9.85
CA ASP A 428 -17.71 -36.41 10.36
C ASP A 428 -17.48 -37.45 9.26
N ALA A 429 -18.47 -37.61 8.37
CA ALA A 429 -18.42 -38.58 7.28
C ALA A 429 -17.40 -38.17 6.21
N ALA A 430 -17.42 -36.91 5.76
CA ALA A 430 -16.47 -36.39 4.78
C ALA A 430 -15.02 -36.41 5.32
N LEU A 431 -14.82 -35.93 6.57
CA LEU A 431 -13.50 -35.94 7.21
C LEU A 431 -12.95 -37.36 7.37
N LYS A 432 -13.79 -38.32 7.78
CA LYS A 432 -13.40 -39.72 7.96
C LYS A 432 -13.15 -40.45 6.63
N ALA A 433 -13.99 -40.23 5.62
CA ALA A 433 -13.92 -40.94 4.34
C ALA A 433 -12.58 -40.71 3.60
N HIS A 434 -12.03 -39.49 3.71
CA HIS A 434 -10.79 -39.11 3.03
C HIS A 434 -9.60 -38.90 3.99
N ASN A 435 -9.76 -39.21 5.28
CA ASN A 435 -8.79 -38.96 6.36
C ASN A 435 -8.26 -37.52 6.33
N LEU A 436 -9.13 -36.56 6.69
CA LEU A 436 -8.90 -35.12 6.59
C LEU A 436 -8.76 -34.47 7.98
N ASP A 437 -8.00 -33.38 8.04
CA ASP A 437 -7.87 -32.51 9.20
C ASP A 437 -8.91 -31.37 9.22
N ALA A 438 -9.39 -30.93 8.05
CA ALA A 438 -10.40 -29.88 7.89
C ALA A 438 -11.08 -29.93 6.50
N LEU A 439 -12.19 -29.21 6.36
CA LEU A 439 -12.82 -28.88 5.08
C LEU A 439 -12.57 -27.41 4.70
N LEU A 440 -12.47 -27.15 3.39
CA LEU A 440 -12.23 -25.85 2.77
C LEU A 440 -13.40 -25.47 1.87
N LEU A 441 -13.94 -24.28 2.07
CA LEU A 441 -15.09 -23.73 1.34
C LEU A 441 -14.93 -22.21 1.20
N PRO A 442 -15.37 -21.58 0.10
CA PRO A 442 -15.50 -20.13 0.05
C PRO A 442 -16.61 -19.68 1.02
N THR A 443 -16.48 -18.53 1.67
CA THR A 443 -17.47 -18.07 2.65
C THR A 443 -18.59 -17.25 2.00
N ASN A 444 -19.71 -17.91 1.70
CA ASN A 444 -20.96 -17.30 1.22
C ASN A 444 -22.14 -17.54 2.20
N GLY A 445 -23.38 -17.27 1.76
CA GLY A 445 -24.57 -17.30 2.61
C GLY A 445 -24.93 -18.67 3.24
N PHE A 446 -24.72 -19.79 2.54
CA PHE A 446 -25.13 -21.14 3.00
C PHE A 446 -23.95 -22.00 3.50
N THR A 447 -22.73 -21.66 3.10
CA THR A 447 -21.51 -22.39 3.52
C THR A 447 -21.29 -22.56 5.04
N PRO A 448 -21.82 -21.70 5.95
CA PRO A 448 -21.75 -21.93 7.40
C PRO A 448 -22.78 -22.95 7.91
N THR A 449 -23.89 -23.17 7.21
CA THR A 449 -25.04 -23.98 7.68
C THR A 449 -24.66 -25.39 8.13
N PRO A 450 -23.77 -26.16 7.44
CA PRO A 450 -23.31 -27.45 7.92
C PRO A 450 -22.64 -27.40 9.30
N ALA A 451 -21.85 -26.35 9.57
CA ALA A 451 -21.21 -26.13 10.87
C ALA A 451 -22.22 -25.61 11.91
N ALA A 452 -23.20 -24.79 11.49
CA ALA A 452 -24.29 -24.33 12.33
C ALA A 452 -25.11 -25.50 12.90
N ILE A 453 -25.69 -26.35 12.03
CA ILE A 453 -26.51 -27.49 12.49
C ILE A 453 -25.69 -28.57 13.21
N ALA A 454 -24.40 -28.73 12.87
CA ALA A 454 -23.51 -29.59 13.63
C ALA A 454 -23.11 -28.99 15.01
N GLY A 455 -23.31 -27.70 15.25
CA GLY A 455 -22.79 -26.98 16.41
C GLY A 455 -21.25 -26.94 16.46
N TYR A 456 -20.60 -27.02 15.30
CA TYR A 456 -19.16 -27.19 15.11
C TYR A 456 -18.46 -25.86 14.77
N PRO A 457 -17.13 -25.77 14.93
CA PRO A 457 -16.40 -24.55 14.69
C PRO A 457 -16.08 -24.33 13.21
N ILE A 458 -16.07 -23.06 12.82
CA ILE A 458 -15.69 -22.60 11.49
C ILE A 458 -14.97 -21.25 11.60
N VAL A 459 -13.86 -21.12 10.90
CA VAL A 459 -12.99 -19.93 10.89
C VAL A 459 -12.95 -19.36 9.48
N THR A 460 -13.43 -18.13 9.29
CA THR A 460 -13.31 -17.39 8.03
C THR A 460 -12.13 -16.44 8.08
N VAL A 461 -11.34 -16.42 7.00
CA VAL A 461 -10.31 -15.40 6.71
C VAL A 461 -10.57 -14.73 5.36
N PRO A 462 -10.01 -13.54 5.10
CA PRO A 462 -10.01 -12.93 3.76
C PRO A 462 -9.44 -13.84 2.66
N LEU A 463 -10.06 -13.82 1.47
CA LEU A 463 -9.62 -14.56 0.29
C LEU A 463 -9.42 -13.65 -0.93
N GLY A 464 -10.39 -12.81 -1.26
CA GLY A 464 -10.34 -11.98 -2.48
C GLY A 464 -11.47 -10.95 -2.54
N PHE A 465 -11.60 -10.30 -3.71
CA PHE A 465 -12.58 -9.26 -3.96
C PHE A 465 -13.36 -9.53 -5.26
N HIS A 466 -14.61 -9.07 -5.31
CA HIS A 466 -15.42 -9.06 -6.52
C HIS A 466 -14.78 -8.10 -7.57
N PRO A 467 -14.55 -8.55 -8.81
CA PRO A 467 -13.95 -7.75 -9.89
C PRO A 467 -14.66 -6.41 -10.17
N ASP A 468 -13.93 -5.45 -10.73
CA ASP A 468 -14.44 -4.09 -11.00
C ASP A 468 -15.62 -4.05 -12.01
N ASP A 469 -15.75 -5.07 -12.86
CA ASP A 469 -16.84 -5.25 -13.82
C ASP A 469 -18.06 -6.03 -13.26
N THR A 470 -18.03 -6.39 -11.97
CA THR A 470 -19.13 -7.09 -11.30
C THR A 470 -20.44 -6.28 -11.38
N SER A 471 -21.47 -6.84 -12.01
CA SER A 471 -22.78 -6.19 -12.12
C SER A 471 -23.44 -6.02 -10.75
N VAL A 472 -23.92 -4.81 -10.47
CA VAL A 472 -24.49 -4.43 -9.16
C VAL A 472 -25.88 -5.06 -8.98
N GLY A 473 -25.94 -6.15 -8.19
CA GLY A 473 -27.17 -6.85 -7.82
C GLY A 473 -27.88 -6.25 -6.61
N ARG A 474 -29.10 -6.71 -6.31
CA ARG A 474 -29.91 -6.23 -5.18
C ARG A 474 -29.89 -7.24 -4.03
N ALA A 475 -29.34 -6.84 -2.89
CA ALA A 475 -29.37 -7.63 -1.65
C ALA A 475 -30.66 -7.44 -0.83
N GLY A 476 -31.31 -6.28 -0.96
CA GLY A 476 -32.54 -5.99 -0.22
C GLY A 476 -33.18 -4.65 -0.57
N PRO A 477 -34.18 -4.20 0.22
CA PRO A 477 -34.83 -2.90 0.09
C PRO A 477 -33.87 -1.73 -0.18
N ASN A 478 -32.79 -1.61 0.60
CA ASN A 478 -31.84 -0.49 0.59
C ASN A 478 -30.37 -0.91 0.41
N THR A 479 -30.11 -2.14 -0.06
CA THR A 479 -28.75 -2.70 -0.12
C THR A 479 -28.46 -3.45 -1.41
N VAL A 480 -27.20 -3.38 -1.87
CA VAL A 480 -26.69 -4.07 -3.07
C VAL A 480 -25.76 -5.24 -2.75
N PHE A 481 -25.84 -6.30 -3.56
CA PHE A 481 -24.91 -7.42 -3.66
C PHE A 481 -25.29 -8.30 -4.88
N PRO A 482 -24.32 -8.87 -5.64
CA PRO A 482 -22.90 -8.53 -5.63
C PRO A 482 -22.67 -7.10 -6.11
N ALA A 483 -21.45 -6.57 -5.92
CA ALA A 483 -21.02 -5.29 -6.47
C ALA A 483 -19.48 -5.25 -6.56
N PRO A 484 -18.89 -4.35 -7.37
CA PRO A 484 -17.45 -4.18 -7.47
C PRO A 484 -16.77 -3.97 -6.12
N GLY A 485 -15.58 -4.55 -5.93
CA GLY A 485 -14.74 -4.33 -4.77
C GLY A 485 -15.24 -4.90 -3.44
N ILE A 486 -16.41 -5.56 -3.39
CA ILE A 486 -16.85 -6.26 -2.17
C ILE A 486 -15.91 -7.46 -1.92
N PRO A 487 -15.38 -7.65 -0.70
CA PRO A 487 -14.55 -8.81 -0.36
C PRO A 487 -15.36 -10.10 -0.17
N PHE A 488 -14.67 -11.23 -0.28
CA PHE A 488 -15.16 -12.54 0.15
C PHE A 488 -14.04 -13.37 0.80
N GLY A 489 -14.44 -14.33 1.63
CA GLY A 489 -13.54 -15.12 2.48
C GLY A 489 -13.33 -16.58 2.07
N LEU A 490 -12.39 -17.21 2.76
CA LEU A 490 -12.12 -18.65 2.79
C LEU A 490 -12.44 -19.18 4.20
N SER A 491 -13.24 -20.24 4.27
CA SER A 491 -13.61 -20.93 5.51
C SER A 491 -12.80 -22.21 5.72
N PHE A 492 -12.33 -22.37 6.96
CA PHE A 492 -11.81 -23.61 7.52
C PHE A 492 -12.84 -24.19 8.49
N LEU A 493 -13.35 -25.37 8.19
CA LEU A 493 -14.41 -26.06 8.94
C LEU A 493 -13.88 -27.39 9.50
N GLY A 494 -14.25 -27.75 10.73
CA GLY A 494 -13.82 -28.99 11.38
C GLY A 494 -14.86 -29.57 12.35
N THR A 495 -14.42 -30.48 13.23
CA THR A 495 -15.26 -31.11 14.26
C THR A 495 -15.34 -30.26 15.53
N ALA A 496 -16.27 -30.59 16.45
CA ALA A 496 -16.28 -30.02 17.80
C ALA A 496 -14.87 -29.99 18.45
N TYR A 497 -14.53 -28.83 19.02
CA TYR A 497 -13.26 -28.50 19.67
C TYR A 497 -12.01 -28.51 18.77
N SER A 498 -12.16 -28.45 17.44
CA SER A 498 -11.03 -28.36 16.51
C SER A 498 -10.50 -26.94 16.27
N GLU A 499 -10.97 -25.91 17.00
CA GLU A 499 -10.51 -24.52 16.88
C GLU A 499 -8.97 -24.38 16.92
N PRO A 500 -8.20 -25.12 17.75
CA PRO A 500 -6.73 -25.06 17.72
C PRO A 500 -6.15 -25.35 16.34
N ALA A 501 -6.67 -26.35 15.63
CA ALA A 501 -6.21 -26.72 14.29
C ALA A 501 -6.72 -25.73 13.23
N LEU A 502 -7.98 -25.31 13.32
CA LEU A 502 -8.57 -24.34 12.38
C LEU A 502 -7.89 -22.97 12.47
N ILE A 503 -7.50 -22.53 13.67
CA ILE A 503 -6.76 -21.28 13.89
C ILE A 503 -5.36 -21.33 13.27
N GLY A 504 -4.62 -22.44 13.45
CA GLY A 504 -3.32 -22.62 12.80
C GLY A 504 -3.44 -22.63 11.27
N ASN A 505 -4.39 -23.39 10.73
CA ASN A 505 -4.67 -23.42 9.29
C ASN A 505 -5.03 -22.02 8.75
N ALA A 506 -5.91 -21.29 9.45
CA ALA A 506 -6.31 -19.93 9.10
C ALA A 506 -5.13 -18.95 9.11
N VAL A 507 -4.22 -19.03 10.10
CA VAL A 507 -2.99 -18.22 10.14
C VAL A 507 -2.10 -18.50 8.93
N ALA A 508 -1.79 -19.77 8.66
CA ALA A 508 -0.97 -20.16 7.51
C ALA A 508 -1.54 -19.65 6.19
N SER A 509 -2.87 -19.71 6.02
CA SER A 509 -3.56 -19.20 4.83
C SER A 509 -3.48 -17.68 4.70
N ALA A 510 -3.78 -16.95 5.78
CA ALA A 510 -3.74 -15.49 5.78
C ALA A 510 -2.32 -14.93 5.61
N TYR A 511 -1.30 -15.69 6.03
CA TYR A 511 0.12 -15.37 5.77
C TYR A 511 0.56 -15.65 4.33
N SER A 512 -0.32 -16.20 3.48
CA SER A 512 -0.02 -16.56 2.09
C SER A 512 -0.92 -15.91 1.04
N THR A 513 -1.94 -15.13 1.43
CA THR A 513 -2.61 -14.16 0.54
C THR A 513 -1.77 -12.90 0.33
N THR A 514 -0.89 -12.58 1.28
CA THR A 514 0.37 -11.89 0.94
C THR A 514 1.36 -12.93 0.42
N SER A 515 1.95 -12.69 -0.75
CA SER A 515 3.02 -13.57 -1.24
C SER A 515 4.19 -13.56 -0.24
N LYS A 516 4.74 -14.74 0.08
CA LYS A 516 5.92 -14.92 0.95
C LYS A 516 7.10 -14.01 0.56
N TYR A 517 7.14 -13.59 -0.70
CA TYR A 517 8.10 -12.66 -1.27
C TYR A 517 7.37 -11.54 -2.05
N PRO A 518 7.77 -10.26 -1.94
CA PRO A 518 7.16 -9.19 -2.72
C PRO A 518 7.46 -9.34 -4.22
N ASP A 519 6.57 -8.85 -5.09
CA ASP A 519 6.78 -8.81 -6.54
C ASP A 519 7.92 -7.83 -6.87
N LEU A 520 9.04 -8.34 -7.37
CA LEU A 520 10.23 -7.54 -7.70
C LEU A 520 10.00 -6.49 -8.80
N TYR A 521 8.89 -6.57 -9.55
CA TYR A 521 8.48 -5.52 -10.48
C TYR A 521 8.09 -4.22 -9.76
N ASP A 522 7.43 -4.32 -8.60
CA ASP A 522 6.88 -3.18 -7.86
C ASP A 522 7.56 -2.91 -6.50
N ALA A 523 8.16 -3.92 -5.87
CA ALA A 523 8.68 -3.89 -4.50
C ALA A 523 9.53 -2.66 -4.14
N SER A 524 9.17 -2.02 -3.02
CA SER A 524 9.90 -0.92 -2.40
C SER A 524 11.14 -1.38 -1.60
N ILE A 525 12.01 -0.43 -1.25
CA ILE A 525 13.12 -0.63 -0.31
C ILE A 525 12.59 -1.14 1.05
N LEU A 526 11.43 -0.65 1.50
CA LEU A 526 10.86 -1.00 2.80
C LEU A 526 10.37 -2.45 2.85
N GLU A 527 9.64 -2.92 1.84
CA GLU A 527 9.17 -4.31 1.75
C GLU A 527 10.34 -5.28 1.65
N LEU A 528 11.36 -4.93 0.85
CA LEU A 528 12.57 -5.73 0.71
C LEU A 528 13.37 -5.79 2.02
N GLN A 529 13.50 -4.67 2.74
CA GLN A 529 14.06 -4.67 4.09
C GLN A 529 13.26 -5.55 5.05
N SER A 530 11.93 -5.45 5.02
CA SER A 530 11.05 -6.26 5.88
C SER A 530 11.23 -7.75 5.62
N GLY A 531 11.34 -8.18 4.35
CA GLY A 531 11.62 -9.56 4.00
C GLY A 531 13.00 -10.07 4.45
N LEU A 532 14.04 -9.24 4.33
CA LEU A 532 15.40 -9.54 4.81
C LEU A 532 15.49 -9.54 6.35
N ASP A 533 14.77 -8.63 7.03
CA ASP A 533 14.67 -8.54 8.49
C ASP A 533 13.92 -9.76 9.06
N ARG A 534 12.82 -10.20 8.40
CA ARG A 534 12.07 -11.42 8.73
C ARG A 534 12.73 -12.73 8.28
N HIS A 535 13.89 -12.65 7.60
CA HIS A 535 14.62 -13.79 7.04
C HIS A 535 13.78 -14.66 6.06
N GLN A 536 12.80 -14.06 5.37
CA GLN A 536 12.02 -14.76 4.33
C GLN A 536 12.89 -15.12 3.12
N PHE A 537 13.92 -14.31 2.86
CA PHE A 537 14.98 -14.49 1.87
C PHE A 537 16.27 -13.79 2.36
N SER A 538 17.40 -14.07 1.70
CA SER A 538 18.69 -13.42 1.99
C SER A 538 19.04 -12.37 0.93
N SER A 539 19.98 -11.47 1.25
CA SER A 539 20.49 -10.47 0.29
C SER A 539 21.14 -11.15 -0.93
N VAL A 540 21.76 -12.31 -0.73
CA VAL A 540 22.30 -13.16 -1.81
C VAL A 540 21.18 -13.64 -2.74
N ASP A 541 20.01 -14.03 -2.21
CA ASP A 541 18.89 -14.49 -3.03
C ASP A 541 18.23 -13.33 -3.78
N LEU A 542 18.16 -12.15 -3.17
CA LEU A 542 17.71 -10.92 -3.83
C LEU A 542 18.65 -10.51 -4.99
N VAL A 543 19.97 -10.62 -4.81
CA VAL A 543 20.94 -10.40 -5.90
C VAL A 543 20.76 -11.44 -7.01
N LYS A 544 20.70 -12.75 -6.68
CA LYS A 544 20.46 -13.81 -7.68
C LYS A 544 19.18 -13.55 -8.50
N ALA A 545 18.09 -13.16 -7.84
CA ALA A 545 16.82 -12.88 -8.50
C ALA A 545 16.92 -11.69 -9.46
N TYR A 546 17.54 -10.58 -9.05
CA TYR A 546 17.78 -9.46 -9.98
C TYR A 546 18.74 -9.82 -11.13
N LEU A 547 19.78 -10.61 -10.88
CA LEU A 547 20.69 -11.08 -11.95
C LEU A 547 19.96 -11.96 -12.98
N ALA A 548 19.06 -12.84 -12.54
CA ALA A 548 18.21 -13.62 -13.45
C ALA A 548 17.22 -12.73 -14.23
N ARG A 549 16.56 -11.77 -13.58
CA ARG A 549 15.69 -10.78 -14.25
C ARG A 549 16.45 -9.95 -15.30
N ILE A 550 17.72 -9.62 -15.06
CA ILE A 550 18.58 -8.95 -16.05
C ILE A 550 18.87 -9.88 -17.23
N ASP A 551 19.23 -11.14 -16.98
CA ASP A 551 19.49 -12.13 -18.04
C ASP A 551 18.28 -12.36 -18.96
N GLU A 552 17.06 -12.39 -18.40
CA GLU A 552 15.80 -12.57 -19.14
C GLU A 552 15.55 -11.50 -20.23
N VAL A 553 15.79 -10.21 -19.94
CA VAL A 553 15.31 -9.10 -20.79
C VAL A 553 16.38 -8.11 -21.28
N ASN A 554 17.60 -8.13 -20.73
CA ASN A 554 18.62 -7.11 -21.05
C ASN A 554 19.32 -7.38 -22.38
N LEU A 555 19.76 -8.62 -22.60
CA LEU A 555 20.38 -9.11 -23.84
C LEU A 555 19.61 -10.29 -24.48
N LYS A 556 18.56 -10.77 -23.80
CA LYS A 556 17.58 -11.75 -24.30
C LYS A 556 16.19 -11.10 -24.27
N GLY A 557 15.15 -11.84 -24.68
CA GLY A 557 13.77 -11.35 -24.59
C GLY A 557 13.55 -10.06 -25.39
N ALA A 558 13.22 -8.97 -24.70
CA ALA A 558 13.08 -7.63 -25.29
C ALA A 558 14.41 -6.93 -25.67
N GLN A 559 15.56 -7.43 -25.23
CA GLN A 559 16.90 -6.85 -25.51
C GLN A 559 17.02 -5.36 -25.12
N LEU A 560 16.54 -5.01 -23.92
CA LEU A 560 16.40 -3.62 -23.47
C LEU A 560 17.73 -2.86 -23.29
N ARG A 561 18.87 -3.57 -23.20
CA ARG A 561 20.24 -3.01 -23.09
C ARG A 561 20.38 -1.90 -22.04
N ALA A 562 19.70 -2.08 -20.91
CA ALA A 562 19.67 -1.15 -19.79
C ALA A 562 20.87 -1.31 -18.83
N VAL A 563 21.46 -2.50 -18.77
CA VAL A 563 22.62 -2.85 -17.93
C VAL A 563 23.81 -3.16 -18.82
N ILE A 564 24.92 -2.44 -18.64
CA ILE A 564 26.14 -2.55 -19.46
C ILE A 564 27.22 -3.42 -18.79
N GLU A 565 27.17 -3.58 -17.46
CA GLU A 565 28.10 -4.40 -16.71
C GLU A 565 27.46 -4.94 -15.42
N ILE A 566 27.85 -6.14 -15.00
CA ILE A 566 27.46 -6.73 -13.71
C ILE A 566 28.68 -6.70 -12.78
N ASN A 567 28.46 -6.36 -11.50
CA ASN A 567 29.50 -6.43 -10.49
C ASN A 567 29.86 -7.91 -10.20
N PRO A 568 31.07 -8.38 -10.54
CA PRO A 568 31.46 -9.78 -10.30
C PRO A 568 31.49 -10.15 -8.80
N GLN A 569 31.56 -9.14 -7.91
CA GLN A 569 31.55 -9.33 -6.46
C GLN A 569 30.14 -9.18 -5.83
N ALA A 570 29.07 -8.95 -6.59
CA ALA A 570 27.74 -8.64 -6.03
C ALA A 570 27.25 -9.71 -5.02
N ILE A 571 27.44 -10.99 -5.34
CA ILE A 571 27.10 -12.13 -4.46
C ILE A 571 27.97 -12.14 -3.20
N GLN A 572 29.28 -11.90 -3.32
CA GLN A 572 30.21 -11.87 -2.18
C GLN A 572 29.91 -10.70 -1.22
N GLN A 573 29.55 -9.54 -1.78
CA GLN A 573 29.13 -8.36 -1.02
C GLN A 573 27.80 -8.64 -0.29
N ALA A 574 26.84 -9.29 -0.97
CA ALA A 574 25.59 -9.73 -0.36
C ALA A 574 25.80 -10.72 0.79
N GLU A 575 26.67 -11.73 0.62
CA GLU A 575 27.05 -12.66 1.67
C GLU A 575 27.62 -11.96 2.91
N SER A 576 28.48 -10.94 2.73
CA SER A 576 29.05 -10.18 3.84
C SER A 576 27.96 -9.42 4.60
N LEU A 577 27.04 -8.79 3.86
CA LEU A 577 25.92 -8.03 4.44
C LEU A 577 24.91 -8.95 5.15
N ASP A 578 24.68 -10.16 4.65
CA ASP A 578 23.88 -11.18 5.35
C ASP A 578 24.59 -11.70 6.62
N LYS A 579 25.93 -11.88 6.58
CA LYS A 579 26.74 -12.23 7.76
C LYS A 579 26.74 -11.10 8.82
N GLU A 580 26.66 -9.84 8.40
CA GLU A 580 26.48 -8.69 9.31
C GLU A 580 25.05 -8.60 9.87
N ARG A 581 24.04 -8.80 9.02
CA ARG A 581 22.60 -8.85 9.38
C ARG A 581 22.33 -9.92 10.43
N LYS A 582 22.86 -11.14 10.26
CA LYS A 582 22.79 -12.24 11.24
C LYS A 582 23.53 -11.96 12.56
N ARG A 583 24.35 -10.89 12.63
CA ARG A 583 25.04 -10.41 13.84
C ARG A 583 24.39 -9.13 14.42
N GLY A 584 23.20 -8.76 13.95
CA GLY A 584 22.51 -7.52 14.34
C GLY A 584 23.12 -6.23 13.79
N LYS A 585 24.12 -6.31 12.90
CA LYS A 585 24.88 -5.15 12.40
C LYS A 585 24.28 -4.57 11.11
N LYS A 586 22.99 -4.23 11.15
CA LYS A 586 22.29 -3.52 10.06
C LYS A 586 22.82 -2.08 9.97
N ARG A 587 23.36 -1.69 8.81
CA ARG A 587 24.02 -0.38 8.62
C ARG A 587 23.05 0.78 8.35
N SER A 588 21.97 0.53 7.61
CA SER A 588 20.94 1.52 7.23
C SER A 588 19.70 0.83 6.63
N PRO A 589 18.65 1.58 6.20
CA PRO A 589 17.57 1.06 5.36
C PRO A 589 18.02 0.50 3.99
N LEU A 590 19.25 0.77 3.52
CA LEU A 590 19.79 0.17 2.29
C LEU A 590 20.60 -1.12 2.53
N HIS A 591 20.71 -1.62 3.76
CA HIS A 591 21.56 -2.76 4.10
C HIS A 591 21.12 -4.05 3.37
N GLY A 592 21.90 -4.51 2.39
CA GLY A 592 21.59 -5.67 1.56
C GLY A 592 20.70 -5.38 0.34
N ILE A 593 20.48 -4.11 -0.01
CA ILE A 593 19.64 -3.70 -1.17
C ILE A 593 20.49 -3.53 -2.43
N PRO A 594 20.17 -4.22 -3.55
CA PRO A 594 20.87 -4.07 -4.83
C PRO A 594 20.48 -2.80 -5.60
N ILE A 595 21.48 -1.99 -5.95
CA ILE A 595 21.36 -0.70 -6.65
C ILE A 595 22.27 -0.68 -7.88
N LEU A 596 21.79 -0.13 -9.00
CA LEU A 596 22.59 0.11 -10.22
C LEU A 596 23.17 1.53 -10.24
N LEU A 597 24.35 1.70 -10.86
CA LEU A 597 24.99 2.99 -11.06
C LEU A 597 25.20 3.25 -12.55
N LYS A 598 24.83 4.42 -13.07
CA LYS A 598 25.15 4.81 -14.46
C LYS A 598 26.65 4.68 -14.71
N ASP A 599 27.04 4.18 -15.89
CA ASP A 599 28.46 3.87 -16.20
C ASP A 599 29.37 5.11 -16.41
N ASN A 600 28.93 6.29 -15.97
CA ASN A 600 29.77 7.48 -15.80
C ASN A 600 30.13 7.75 -14.32
N ILE A 601 29.79 6.85 -13.39
CA ILE A 601 30.10 6.93 -11.96
C ILE A 601 31.22 5.92 -11.60
N ASP A 602 32.29 6.37 -10.94
CA ASP A 602 33.45 5.55 -10.56
C ASP A 602 33.11 4.46 -9.55
N THR A 603 33.64 3.26 -9.83
CA THR A 603 33.46 2.05 -9.02
C THR A 603 34.76 1.25 -8.95
N GLU A 604 35.21 0.89 -7.76
CA GLU A 604 36.28 -0.09 -7.60
C GLU A 604 35.76 -1.50 -7.92
N GLY A 605 36.50 -2.24 -8.75
CA GLY A 605 36.19 -3.61 -9.17
C GLY A 605 35.29 -3.76 -10.41
N MET A 606 34.95 -2.67 -11.09
CA MET A 606 34.22 -2.63 -12.37
C MET A 606 34.79 -1.52 -13.25
N ASN A 607 34.51 -1.56 -14.56
CA ASN A 607 34.82 -0.44 -15.45
C ASN A 607 33.94 0.78 -15.13
N THR A 608 34.36 1.95 -15.61
CA THR A 608 33.53 3.17 -15.72
C THR A 608 33.88 3.81 -17.06
N THR A 609 33.05 3.58 -18.08
CA THR A 609 33.44 3.83 -19.49
C THR A 609 32.74 5.02 -20.15
N ALA A 610 31.73 5.60 -19.52
CA ALA A 610 30.74 6.47 -20.16
C ALA A 610 30.10 5.89 -21.44
N GLY A 611 30.19 4.56 -21.64
CA GLY A 611 29.68 3.84 -22.80
C GLY A 611 30.70 3.58 -23.93
N SER A 612 31.93 4.10 -23.83
CA SER A 612 32.93 4.06 -24.91
C SER A 612 34.06 3.05 -24.62
N TYR A 613 34.53 2.33 -25.65
CA TYR A 613 35.67 1.41 -25.52
C TYR A 613 36.99 2.15 -25.24
N ALA A 614 37.07 3.44 -25.55
CA ALA A 614 38.20 4.32 -25.20
C ALA A 614 38.58 4.26 -23.70
N LEU A 615 37.62 3.95 -22.80
CA LEU A 615 37.82 3.79 -21.36
C LEU A 615 37.64 2.35 -20.85
N PHE A 616 37.48 1.36 -21.72
CA PHE A 616 37.39 -0.03 -21.29
C PHE A 616 38.72 -0.50 -20.65
N GLY A 617 38.65 -1.11 -19.47
CA GLY A 617 39.79 -1.47 -18.64
C GLY A 617 40.50 -0.30 -17.95
N ALA A 618 39.98 0.93 -18.02
CA ALA A 618 40.53 2.06 -17.28
C ALA A 618 40.24 1.94 -15.77
N VAL A 619 41.21 2.39 -14.95
CA VAL A 619 41.18 2.19 -13.48
C VAL A 619 41.05 3.53 -12.76
N PRO A 620 39.90 3.84 -12.13
CA PRO A 620 39.75 5.03 -11.30
C PRO A 620 40.61 4.95 -10.02
N PRO A 621 40.92 6.09 -9.39
CA PRO A 621 41.73 6.12 -8.17
C PRO A 621 41.00 5.54 -6.95
N GLN A 622 39.67 5.42 -6.99
CA GLN A 622 38.80 4.90 -5.93
C GLN A 622 37.34 4.85 -6.44
N ASP A 623 36.44 4.22 -5.67
CA ASP A 623 35.00 4.50 -5.74
C ASP A 623 34.70 6.02 -5.77
N ALA A 624 33.67 6.42 -6.52
CA ALA A 624 33.07 7.75 -6.41
C ALA A 624 32.57 8.02 -4.98
N THR A 625 32.51 9.28 -4.54
CA THR A 625 32.02 9.59 -3.19
C THR A 625 30.58 9.09 -2.96
N VAL A 626 29.72 9.12 -3.99
CA VAL A 626 28.36 8.56 -3.92
C VAL A 626 28.36 7.03 -3.81
N THR A 627 29.23 6.34 -4.55
CA THR A 627 29.44 4.87 -4.46
C THR A 627 29.91 4.49 -3.07
N ALA A 628 30.90 5.20 -2.53
CA ALA A 628 31.44 4.97 -1.19
C ALA A 628 30.39 5.21 -0.09
N LYS A 629 29.53 6.23 -0.23
CA LYS A 629 28.39 6.45 0.68
C LYS A 629 27.38 5.30 0.63
N LEU A 630 27.01 4.82 -0.57
CA LEU A 630 26.12 3.66 -0.74
C LEU A 630 26.70 2.39 -0.09
N ARG A 631 27.97 2.05 -0.35
CA ARG A 631 28.64 0.90 0.29
C ARG A 631 28.73 1.06 1.81
N LYS A 632 29.00 2.27 2.31
CA LYS A 632 29.00 2.56 3.76
C LYS A 632 27.61 2.35 4.39
N ALA A 633 26.55 2.73 3.70
CA ALA A 633 25.17 2.47 4.10
C ALA A 633 24.77 0.98 3.98
N GLY A 634 25.59 0.14 3.32
CA GLY A 634 25.35 -1.28 3.15
C GLY A 634 24.54 -1.64 1.90
N ALA A 635 24.39 -0.72 0.94
CA ALA A 635 23.84 -1.07 -0.38
C ALA A 635 24.82 -1.96 -1.15
N ILE A 636 24.27 -2.88 -1.93
CA ILE A 636 25.03 -3.72 -2.87
C ILE A 636 25.04 -2.99 -4.21
N ILE A 637 26.22 -2.72 -4.76
CA ILE A 637 26.31 -2.22 -6.13
C ILE A 637 26.13 -3.42 -7.06
N LEU A 638 25.00 -3.52 -7.75
CA LEU A 638 24.65 -4.69 -8.57
C LEU A 638 25.45 -4.74 -9.88
N GLY A 639 25.79 -3.57 -10.41
CA GLY A 639 26.40 -3.42 -11.73
C GLY A 639 26.33 -1.97 -12.22
N LYS A 640 26.63 -1.78 -13.50
CA LYS A 640 26.60 -0.48 -14.18
C LYS A 640 25.45 -0.45 -15.19
N SER A 641 24.66 0.63 -15.18
CA SER A 641 23.61 0.88 -16.18
C SER A 641 24.15 1.60 -17.41
N ASN A 642 23.60 1.24 -18.59
CA ASN A 642 23.90 1.88 -19.87
C ASN A 642 23.44 3.35 -19.89
N LEU A 643 23.99 4.14 -20.80
CA LEU A 643 23.72 5.55 -20.98
C LEU A 643 23.78 5.93 -22.46
N SER A 644 23.21 7.09 -22.82
CA SER A 644 23.66 7.80 -24.02
C SER A 644 25.14 8.15 -23.87
N GLU A 645 25.97 7.76 -24.83
CA GLU A 645 27.43 7.81 -24.70
C GLU A 645 27.96 9.21 -24.34
N TRP A 646 28.98 9.25 -23.48
CA TRP A 646 29.56 10.49 -22.96
C TRP A 646 28.50 11.48 -22.45
N MET A 647 27.46 10.94 -21.81
CA MET A 647 26.31 11.67 -21.28
C MET A 647 25.49 12.41 -22.35
N HIS A 648 25.49 11.91 -23.60
CA HIS A 648 24.96 12.57 -24.82
C HIS A 648 25.77 13.82 -25.23
N PHE A 649 27.05 13.91 -24.83
CA PHE A 649 27.94 15.04 -25.14
C PHE A 649 29.01 14.72 -26.19
N ARG A 650 28.85 13.62 -26.94
CA ARG A 650 29.65 13.31 -28.15
C ARG A 650 29.09 13.98 -29.39
N ASP A 651 27.79 13.81 -29.59
CA ASP A 651 27.03 14.29 -30.75
C ASP A 651 25.52 14.38 -30.42
N LEU A 652 24.80 15.21 -31.16
CA LEU A 652 23.37 15.50 -30.96
C LEU A 652 22.43 14.63 -31.81
N TYR A 653 22.92 14.02 -32.89
CA TYR A 653 22.14 13.19 -33.81
C TYR A 653 22.23 11.69 -33.50
N ILE A 654 23.18 11.29 -32.64
CA ILE A 654 23.20 9.97 -31.99
C ILE A 654 21.96 9.81 -31.09
N PRO A 655 21.17 8.74 -31.25
CA PRO A 655 19.94 8.53 -30.50
C PRO A 655 20.20 8.32 -29.01
N ASN A 656 19.32 8.89 -28.19
CA ASN A 656 19.39 8.68 -26.74
C ASN A 656 19.20 7.20 -26.38
N GLY A 657 20.01 6.73 -25.44
CA GLY A 657 20.09 5.33 -25.04
C GLY A 657 21.20 4.52 -25.71
N TRP A 658 21.88 5.03 -26.74
CA TRP A 658 22.98 4.32 -27.40
C TRP A 658 24.35 4.63 -26.81
N SER A 659 25.20 3.59 -26.75
CA SER A 659 26.66 3.73 -26.63
C SER A 659 27.38 2.63 -27.39
N ALA A 660 28.63 2.85 -27.82
CA ALA A 660 29.46 1.88 -28.52
C ALA A 660 29.54 0.53 -27.78
N ARG A 661 29.74 0.57 -26.47
CA ARG A 661 29.87 -0.61 -25.61
C ARG A 661 28.54 -1.24 -25.21
N GLY A 662 27.47 -0.46 -25.01
CA GLY A 662 26.15 -0.97 -24.59
C GLY A 662 25.21 -1.34 -25.74
N GLY A 663 25.40 -0.74 -26.90
CA GLY A 663 24.40 -0.65 -27.97
C GLY A 663 23.20 0.22 -27.58
N GLN A 664 22.17 0.21 -28.44
CA GLN A 664 20.92 0.96 -28.26
C GLN A 664 20.07 0.39 -27.10
N GLY A 665 19.98 1.10 -25.99
CA GLY A 665 18.94 0.88 -24.97
C GLY A 665 17.55 1.28 -25.49
N THR A 666 16.51 0.55 -25.09
CA THR A 666 15.12 0.81 -25.53
C THR A 666 14.13 0.91 -24.36
N ASN A 667 13.02 1.60 -24.61
CA ASN A 667 11.94 1.83 -23.66
C ASN A 667 11.14 0.53 -23.38
N PRO A 668 10.79 0.20 -22.13
CA PRO A 668 10.01 -1.00 -21.82
C PRO A 668 8.49 -0.83 -22.01
N TYR A 669 7.99 0.37 -22.35
CA TYR A 669 6.55 0.62 -22.54
C TYR A 669 6.09 0.50 -24.00
N TYR A 670 6.99 0.69 -24.98
CA TYR A 670 6.71 0.39 -26.39
C TYR A 670 7.97 -0.16 -27.12
N PRO A 671 7.88 -1.23 -27.91
CA PRO A 671 9.05 -1.81 -28.60
C PRO A 671 9.75 -0.82 -29.53
N GLY A 672 11.05 -0.59 -29.34
CA GLY A 672 11.83 0.35 -30.14
C GLY A 672 11.59 1.84 -29.82
N ALA A 673 10.73 2.18 -28.86
CA ALA A 673 10.61 3.56 -28.43
C ALA A 673 11.86 4.04 -27.69
N VAL A 674 12.15 5.34 -27.80
CA VAL A 674 13.33 5.95 -27.15
C VAL A 674 13.17 5.94 -25.61
N PRO A 675 14.21 5.60 -24.84
CA PRO A 675 14.18 5.68 -23.38
C PRO A 675 14.45 7.11 -22.84
N CYS A 676 14.56 8.11 -23.72
CA CYS A 676 15.31 9.36 -23.50
C CYS A 676 16.70 9.09 -22.86
N GLY A 677 17.37 10.09 -22.32
CA GLY A 677 18.72 9.97 -21.81
C GLY A 677 19.26 11.27 -21.20
N SER A 678 20.49 11.29 -20.73
CA SER A 678 21.50 10.23 -20.86
C SER A 678 21.46 9.14 -19.78
N SER A 679 20.71 9.25 -18.67
CA SER A 679 20.58 8.14 -17.68
C SER A 679 19.55 7.06 -18.11
N SER A 680 19.53 6.72 -19.40
CA SER A 680 18.60 5.81 -20.05
C SER A 680 18.48 4.46 -19.34
N GLY A 681 19.59 3.73 -19.21
CA GLY A 681 19.63 2.40 -18.62
C GLY A 681 19.25 2.40 -17.14
N SER A 682 19.59 3.46 -16.39
CA SER A 682 19.17 3.62 -15.00
C SER A 682 17.64 3.68 -14.89
N ALA A 683 16.97 4.45 -15.75
CA ALA A 683 15.52 4.56 -15.76
C ALA A 683 14.83 3.25 -16.22
N VAL A 684 15.25 2.70 -17.37
CA VAL A 684 14.71 1.44 -17.92
C VAL A 684 14.84 0.29 -16.91
N ALA A 685 16.03 0.10 -16.32
CA ALA A 685 16.28 -0.96 -15.35
C ALA A 685 15.46 -0.79 -14.05
N THR A 686 15.20 0.46 -13.65
CA THR A 686 14.39 0.75 -12.46
C THR A 686 12.90 0.48 -12.71
N ALA A 687 12.40 0.82 -13.90
CA ALA A 687 10.97 0.77 -14.27
C ALA A 687 10.33 -0.62 -14.21
N ILE A 688 11.12 -1.67 -14.46
CA ILE A 688 10.67 -3.07 -14.52
C ILE A 688 11.30 -3.96 -13.42
N GLY A 689 12.03 -3.35 -12.48
CA GLY A 689 12.64 -4.06 -11.35
C GLY A 689 13.80 -4.97 -11.76
N LEU A 690 14.77 -4.47 -12.53
CA LEU A 690 16.10 -5.10 -12.68
C LEU A 690 17.04 -4.76 -11.51
N ALA A 691 16.69 -3.75 -10.72
CA ALA A 691 17.27 -3.43 -9.42
C ALA A 691 16.21 -2.75 -8.54
N THR A 692 16.47 -2.65 -7.23
CA THR A 692 15.53 -1.94 -6.33
C THR A 692 15.44 -0.45 -6.69
N GLY A 693 16.56 0.16 -7.10
CA GLY A 693 16.63 1.50 -7.65
C GLY A 693 18.00 1.75 -8.29
N SER A 694 18.26 2.98 -8.73
CA SER A 694 19.53 3.34 -9.37
C SER A 694 19.97 4.77 -9.10
N LEU A 695 21.24 5.06 -9.37
CA LEU A 695 21.73 6.43 -9.56
C LEU A 695 21.88 6.75 -11.04
N GLY A 696 21.52 7.98 -11.41
CA GLY A 696 21.86 8.61 -12.67
C GLY A 696 22.64 9.91 -12.45
N THR A 697 22.94 10.59 -13.55
CA THR A 697 23.63 11.89 -13.55
C THR A 697 22.96 12.83 -14.52
N GLU A 698 22.84 14.10 -14.14
CA GLU A 698 22.29 15.15 -15.00
C GLU A 698 23.19 16.36 -15.12
N THR A 699 23.48 16.73 -16.37
CA THR A 699 23.97 18.06 -16.77
C THR A 699 22.81 18.93 -17.25
N VAL A 700 22.00 18.40 -18.18
CA VAL A 700 20.69 18.92 -18.62
C VAL A 700 19.81 17.72 -18.96
N GLY A 701 18.60 17.63 -18.40
CA GLY A 701 17.55 16.63 -18.69
C GLY A 701 17.85 15.17 -18.36
N SER A 702 19.11 14.83 -18.12
CA SER A 702 19.62 13.48 -18.14
C SER A 702 19.23 12.60 -16.93
N LEU A 703 18.52 13.12 -15.93
CA LEU A 703 17.74 12.35 -14.94
C LEU A 703 16.24 12.47 -15.24
N ILE A 704 15.76 13.70 -15.46
CA ILE A 704 14.33 14.04 -15.56
C ILE A 704 13.65 13.44 -16.80
N CYS A 705 14.25 13.61 -17.99
CA CYS A 705 13.69 13.10 -19.24
C CYS A 705 13.63 11.56 -19.29
N PRO A 706 14.70 10.78 -19.01
CA PRO A 706 14.57 9.34 -18.98
C PRO A 706 13.64 8.83 -17.87
N ALA A 707 13.44 9.57 -16.78
CA ALA A 707 12.44 9.20 -15.78
C ALA A 707 11.00 9.37 -16.28
N SER A 708 10.70 10.53 -16.87
CA SER A 708 9.46 10.84 -17.58
C SER A 708 9.12 9.75 -18.62
N TYR A 709 10.08 9.39 -19.47
CA TYR A 709 9.91 8.44 -20.58
C TYR A 709 9.83 6.97 -20.14
N ASN A 710 10.14 6.62 -18.88
CA ASN A 710 10.12 5.23 -18.40
C ASN A 710 9.26 5.02 -17.14
N ASN A 711 8.30 5.91 -16.84
CA ASN A 711 7.32 5.73 -15.77
C ASN A 711 7.97 5.54 -14.38
N VAL A 712 9.00 6.32 -14.08
CA VAL A 712 9.73 6.27 -12.80
C VAL A 712 9.92 7.66 -12.20
N VAL A 713 10.19 7.71 -10.90
CA VAL A 713 10.50 8.94 -10.17
C VAL A 713 11.99 9.23 -10.29
N ALA A 714 12.34 10.49 -10.54
CA ALA A 714 13.71 10.96 -10.41
C ALA A 714 13.81 12.28 -9.65
N ILE A 715 14.83 12.40 -8.82
CA ILE A 715 15.21 13.65 -8.16
C ILE A 715 16.50 14.14 -8.83
N LYS A 716 16.44 15.28 -9.51
CA LYS A 716 17.61 16.05 -9.90
C LYS A 716 17.87 17.10 -8.81
N PRO A 717 18.80 16.87 -7.88
CA PRO A 717 18.99 17.79 -6.76
C PRO A 717 19.68 19.09 -7.19
N THR A 718 19.78 20.02 -6.24
CA THR A 718 20.60 21.23 -6.30
C THR A 718 22.06 20.86 -6.57
N VAL A 719 22.73 21.60 -7.45
CA VAL A 719 24.15 21.38 -7.76
C VAL A 719 24.99 21.69 -6.52
N GLY A 720 25.62 20.65 -5.96
CA GLY A 720 26.32 20.70 -4.68
C GLY A 720 25.63 19.93 -3.56
N LEU A 721 24.36 19.52 -3.66
CA LEU A 721 23.77 18.65 -2.64
C LEU A 721 24.44 17.26 -2.62
N THR A 722 24.80 16.73 -3.79
CA THR A 722 25.51 15.46 -3.96
C THR A 722 26.92 15.71 -4.52
N SER A 723 27.89 14.88 -4.11
CA SER A 723 29.28 15.00 -4.60
C SER A 723 29.45 14.32 -5.96
N ARG A 724 30.23 14.95 -6.82
CA ARG A 724 30.57 14.48 -8.18
C ARG A 724 32.04 14.03 -8.27
N ALA A 725 32.72 13.93 -7.13
CA ALA A 725 34.06 13.37 -7.06
C ALA A 725 34.03 11.88 -7.45
N GLY A 726 34.72 11.55 -8.54
CA GLY A 726 34.66 10.23 -9.18
C GLY A 726 33.46 10.06 -10.12
N VAL A 727 33.10 11.09 -10.88
CA VAL A 727 32.08 11.03 -11.94
C VAL A 727 32.70 11.59 -13.21
N ILE A 728 32.52 10.93 -14.35
CA ILE A 728 32.94 11.42 -15.67
C ILE A 728 32.09 12.66 -15.99
N PRO A 729 32.69 13.86 -16.11
CA PRO A 729 31.96 15.12 -16.06
C PRO A 729 31.61 15.67 -17.44
N VAL A 730 30.67 16.63 -17.45
CA VAL A 730 30.46 17.60 -18.52
C VAL A 730 30.68 19.02 -17.96
N SER A 731 29.73 19.55 -17.18
CA SER A 731 29.75 20.92 -16.67
C SER A 731 29.77 20.94 -15.14
N SER A 732 30.86 21.46 -14.57
CA SER A 732 31.05 21.60 -13.11
C SER A 732 30.02 22.52 -12.44
N ARG A 733 29.22 23.26 -13.22
CA ARG A 733 28.14 24.14 -12.75
C ARG A 733 26.74 23.52 -12.77
N GLN A 734 26.57 22.41 -13.48
CA GLN A 734 25.25 21.84 -13.80
C GLN A 734 25.16 20.35 -13.48
N ASP A 735 26.26 19.63 -13.68
CA ASP A 735 26.40 18.22 -13.31
C ASP A 735 25.97 18.00 -11.87
N THR A 736 25.14 16.98 -11.66
CA THR A 736 24.71 16.51 -10.35
C THR A 736 24.38 15.01 -10.39
N VAL A 737 24.53 14.32 -9.25
CA VAL A 737 24.15 12.91 -9.10
C VAL A 737 22.79 12.83 -8.43
N GLY A 738 21.86 12.05 -8.98
CA GLY A 738 20.51 11.93 -8.46
C GLY A 738 19.96 10.50 -8.49
N PRO A 739 19.05 10.15 -7.57
CA PRO A 739 18.40 8.85 -7.56
C PRO A 739 17.27 8.75 -8.60
N ILE A 740 17.09 7.54 -9.13
CA ILE A 740 15.92 7.12 -9.92
C ILE A 740 15.31 5.89 -9.22
N ALA A 741 14.01 5.92 -8.97
CA ALA A 741 13.28 4.88 -8.24
C ALA A 741 11.82 4.71 -8.71
N ARG A 742 11.16 3.62 -8.31
CA ARG A 742 9.72 3.39 -8.61
C ARG A 742 8.76 4.21 -7.74
N SER A 743 9.26 4.90 -6.71
CA SER A 743 8.47 5.77 -5.84
C SER A 743 9.27 6.99 -5.35
N VAL A 744 8.58 8.05 -4.92
CA VAL A 744 9.18 9.20 -4.23
C VAL A 744 9.80 8.79 -2.89
N ALA A 745 9.21 7.81 -2.21
CA ALA A 745 9.75 7.27 -0.96
C ALA A 745 11.13 6.62 -1.15
N ASP A 746 11.28 5.76 -2.16
CA ASP A 746 12.54 5.10 -2.48
C ASP A 746 13.59 6.10 -3.01
N ALA A 747 13.17 7.07 -3.82
CA ALA A 747 14.05 8.13 -4.30
C ALA A 747 14.57 9.01 -3.14
N ALA A 748 13.72 9.36 -2.18
CA ALA A 748 14.11 10.09 -0.98
C ALA A 748 15.09 9.29 -0.10
N ALA A 749 14.83 7.98 0.10
CA ALA A 749 15.71 7.09 0.86
C ALA A 749 17.12 6.97 0.24
N LEU A 750 17.21 6.93 -1.09
CA LEU A 750 18.49 6.99 -1.81
C LEU A 750 19.17 8.36 -1.67
N LEU A 751 18.42 9.46 -1.77
CA LEU A 751 18.95 10.83 -1.61
C LEU A 751 19.56 11.04 -0.22
N THR A 752 18.89 10.59 0.85
CA THR A 752 19.40 10.61 2.25
C THR A 752 20.81 10.04 2.36
N VAL A 753 21.11 8.97 1.62
CA VAL A 753 22.42 8.31 1.70
C VAL A 753 23.50 9.03 0.87
N ILE A 754 23.17 9.59 -0.29
CA ILE A 754 24.19 10.18 -1.20
C ILE A 754 24.46 11.67 -0.95
N ALA A 755 23.50 12.40 -0.36
CA ALA A 755 23.60 13.83 -0.11
C ALA A 755 24.68 14.20 0.94
N GLY A 756 25.12 15.46 0.92
CA GLY A 756 26.04 16.05 1.89
C GLY A 756 27.49 16.21 1.45
N ARG A 757 28.16 17.12 2.16
CA ARG A 757 29.47 17.70 1.86
C ARG A 757 30.58 16.69 1.58
N ASP A 758 31.49 17.10 0.71
CA ASP A 758 32.73 16.41 0.34
C ASP A 758 33.84 17.45 0.12
N ASN A 759 35.04 17.18 0.60
CA ASN A 759 36.19 18.06 0.40
C ASN A 759 36.83 17.87 -0.99
N LYS A 760 36.44 16.83 -1.73
CA LYS A 760 36.87 16.58 -3.12
C LYS A 760 36.01 17.30 -4.16
N ASP A 761 34.85 17.84 -3.76
CA ASP A 761 33.94 18.60 -4.62
C ASP A 761 33.53 19.91 -3.94
N ASN A 762 34.15 21.02 -4.36
CA ASN A 762 34.02 22.33 -3.73
C ASN A 762 32.59 22.90 -3.79
N TYR A 763 31.76 22.49 -4.77
CA TYR A 763 30.37 22.95 -4.84
C TYR A 763 29.55 22.47 -3.63
N THR A 764 29.90 21.30 -3.10
CA THR A 764 29.18 20.72 -1.95
C THR A 764 29.38 21.50 -0.65
N GLN A 765 30.35 22.41 -0.60
CA GLN A 765 30.54 23.30 0.55
C GLN A 765 29.45 24.39 0.65
N THR A 766 28.60 24.52 -0.38
CA THR A 766 27.38 25.35 -0.33
C THR A 766 26.18 24.63 0.27
N ALA A 767 26.18 23.28 0.33
CA ALA A 767 25.07 22.50 0.89
C ALA A 767 24.94 22.68 2.42
N PRO A 768 23.74 22.46 3.00
CA PRO A 768 23.54 22.53 4.45
C PRO A 768 24.58 21.74 5.25
N LYS A 769 25.03 22.27 6.39
CA LYS A 769 26.04 21.61 7.26
C LYS A 769 25.55 20.29 7.82
N GLN A 770 24.26 20.23 8.17
CA GLN A 770 23.55 19.02 8.53
C GLN A 770 22.58 18.70 7.38
N ILE A 771 22.63 17.47 6.89
CA ILE A 771 21.68 16.96 5.90
C ILE A 771 20.55 16.27 6.64
N SER A 772 19.32 16.59 6.27
CA SER A 772 18.11 15.93 6.77
C SER A 772 17.96 14.55 6.15
N ASP A 773 17.38 13.60 6.88
CA ASP A 773 16.81 12.42 6.25
C ASP A 773 15.59 12.84 5.42
N TYR A 774 15.68 12.73 4.10
CA TYR A 774 14.64 13.17 3.18
C TYR A 774 13.36 12.34 3.27
N THR A 775 13.41 11.14 3.86
CA THR A 775 12.19 10.32 4.08
C THR A 775 11.24 10.96 5.11
N GLN A 776 11.72 11.87 5.98
CA GLN A 776 10.87 12.59 6.93
C GLN A 776 9.88 13.57 6.25
N PHE A 777 10.09 13.90 4.98
CA PHE A 777 9.24 14.81 4.22
C PHE A 777 8.14 14.11 3.41
N LEU A 778 8.02 12.78 3.51
CA LEU A 778 7.00 11.96 2.85
C LEU A 778 5.63 12.14 3.53
N ASN A 779 5.02 13.31 3.30
CA ASN A 779 3.77 13.74 3.93
C ASN A 779 2.67 13.92 2.86
N ALA A 780 1.64 13.07 2.89
CA ALA A 780 0.52 13.12 1.94
C ALA A 780 -0.30 14.41 1.98
N ALA A 781 -0.21 15.20 3.07
CA ALA A 781 -0.86 16.50 3.21
C ALA A 781 0.03 17.69 2.78
N ALA A 782 1.25 17.47 2.28
CA ALA A 782 2.23 18.53 2.02
C ALA A 782 1.78 19.59 0.99
N ILE A 783 0.85 19.26 0.08
CA ILE A 783 0.27 20.21 -0.89
C ILE A 783 -0.73 21.20 -0.26
N LYS A 784 -1.29 20.88 0.92
CA LYS A 784 -2.39 21.64 1.53
C LYS A 784 -1.96 23.07 1.91
N GLY A 785 -2.63 24.06 1.32
CA GLY A 785 -2.34 25.49 1.52
C GLY A 785 -1.11 26.01 0.77
N LYS A 786 -0.47 25.17 -0.07
CA LYS A 786 0.73 25.54 -0.84
C LYS A 786 0.39 26.08 -2.22
N ARG A 787 1.28 26.89 -2.79
CA ARG A 787 1.03 27.67 -4.01
C ARG A 787 1.91 27.19 -5.17
N PHE A 788 1.28 26.79 -6.28
CA PHE A 788 1.93 26.17 -7.43
C PHE A 788 1.72 27.00 -8.69
N GLY A 789 2.80 27.45 -9.33
CA GLY A 789 2.73 28.25 -10.56
C GLY A 789 2.86 27.41 -11.83
N VAL A 790 2.05 27.70 -12.85
CA VAL A 790 2.01 26.96 -14.12
C VAL A 790 2.50 27.83 -15.28
N PRO A 791 3.74 27.64 -15.76
CA PRO A 791 4.33 28.49 -16.81
C PRO A 791 3.92 28.05 -18.22
N ARG A 792 2.64 28.26 -18.57
CA ARG A 792 2.01 27.80 -19.83
C ARG A 792 2.83 28.14 -21.08
N GLY A 793 3.32 29.37 -21.20
CA GLY A 793 4.06 29.85 -22.38
C GLY A 793 5.31 29.03 -22.75
N ILE A 794 5.85 28.24 -21.82
CA ILE A 794 7.01 27.35 -22.05
C ILE A 794 6.63 26.03 -22.72
N PHE A 795 5.38 25.56 -22.61
CA PHE A 795 4.99 24.20 -23.03
C PHE A 795 3.64 24.07 -23.76
N THR A 796 2.84 25.14 -23.86
CA THR A 796 1.61 25.18 -24.66
C THR A 796 1.72 26.07 -25.91
N ASN A 797 2.94 26.24 -26.41
CA ASN A 797 3.23 26.97 -27.65
C ASN A 797 3.75 25.98 -28.70
N ASP A 798 2.88 25.65 -29.65
CA ASP A 798 3.12 24.69 -30.75
C ASP A 798 4.44 24.97 -31.47
N THR A 799 4.67 26.25 -31.81
CA THR A 799 5.87 26.78 -32.48
C THR A 799 7.19 26.52 -31.75
N VAL A 800 7.12 26.23 -30.44
CA VAL A 800 8.27 26.18 -29.53
C VAL A 800 8.45 24.77 -28.92
N THR A 801 7.40 23.94 -28.90
CA THR A 801 7.41 22.64 -28.20
C THR A 801 6.66 21.49 -28.89
N GLY A 802 5.98 21.72 -30.03
CA GLY A 802 5.17 20.69 -30.69
C GLY A 802 3.87 20.30 -29.97
N ASN A 803 3.71 20.72 -28.71
CA ASN A 803 2.46 20.80 -27.94
C ASN A 803 1.49 19.59 -28.05
N ASP A 804 1.91 18.42 -27.55
CA ASP A 804 1.06 17.22 -27.57
C ASP A 804 -0.26 17.42 -26.77
N PRO A 805 -1.45 17.31 -27.40
CA PRO A 805 -2.72 17.51 -26.71
C PRO A 805 -3.00 16.51 -25.59
N SER A 806 -2.48 15.28 -25.68
CA SER A 806 -2.68 14.24 -24.67
C SER A 806 -1.94 14.56 -23.37
N ILE A 807 -0.73 15.12 -23.46
CA ILE A 807 0.05 15.59 -22.31
C ILE A 807 -0.70 16.73 -21.61
N ASN A 808 -1.27 17.67 -22.35
CA ASN A 808 -2.08 18.76 -21.80
C ASN A 808 -3.34 18.28 -21.08
N ILE A 809 -4.02 17.26 -21.61
CA ILE A 809 -5.24 16.70 -21.00
C ILE A 809 -4.92 16.09 -19.63
N GLU A 810 -3.88 15.26 -19.51
CA GLU A 810 -3.48 14.69 -18.22
C GLU A 810 -2.88 15.75 -17.28
N PHE A 811 -2.13 16.71 -17.82
CA PHE A 811 -1.59 17.82 -17.04
C PHE A 811 -2.69 18.68 -16.39
N ASN A 812 -3.77 18.98 -17.11
CA ASN A 812 -4.90 19.72 -16.54
C ASN A 812 -5.58 18.93 -15.40
N LYS A 813 -5.74 17.60 -15.55
CA LYS A 813 -6.22 16.72 -14.45
C LYS A 813 -5.24 16.70 -13.26
N ALA A 814 -3.94 16.85 -13.49
CA ALA A 814 -2.96 16.96 -12.42
C ALA A 814 -3.11 18.27 -11.62
N LEU A 815 -3.41 19.38 -12.28
CA LEU A 815 -3.73 20.65 -11.61
C LEU A 815 -5.01 20.53 -10.77
N ASP A 816 -6.05 19.87 -11.27
CA ASP A 816 -7.27 19.59 -10.49
C ASP A 816 -7.00 18.63 -9.32
N THR A 817 -6.06 17.70 -9.47
CA THR A 817 -5.58 16.86 -8.37
C THR A 817 -4.89 17.70 -7.29
N ILE A 818 -4.00 18.62 -7.66
CA ILE A 818 -3.34 19.55 -6.75
C ILE A 818 -4.36 20.44 -6.03
N ARG A 819 -5.38 20.95 -6.75
CA ARG A 819 -6.53 21.68 -6.17
C ARG A 819 -7.29 20.82 -5.16
N SER A 820 -7.57 19.54 -5.48
CA SER A 820 -8.29 18.61 -4.59
C SER A 820 -7.54 18.30 -3.29
N LEU A 821 -6.20 18.36 -3.30
CA LEU A 821 -5.33 18.21 -2.13
C LEU A 821 -5.20 19.52 -1.32
N GLY A 822 -5.95 20.57 -1.69
CA GLY A 822 -5.93 21.87 -1.04
C GLY A 822 -4.78 22.78 -1.48
N GLY A 823 -4.12 22.48 -2.60
CA GLY A 823 -3.11 23.34 -3.22
C GLY A 823 -3.76 24.45 -4.04
N VAL A 824 -3.17 25.64 -4.01
CA VAL A 824 -3.59 26.80 -4.79
C VAL A 824 -2.78 26.86 -6.08
N VAL A 825 -3.41 26.51 -7.19
CA VAL A 825 -2.79 26.62 -8.53
C VAL A 825 -2.93 28.06 -9.04
N VAL A 826 -1.82 28.62 -9.50
CA VAL A 826 -1.72 29.91 -10.20
C VAL A 826 -1.35 29.63 -11.66
N ASP A 827 -2.26 29.90 -12.57
CA ASP A 827 -2.19 29.43 -13.96
C ASP A 827 -2.84 30.49 -14.87
N PRO A 828 -2.09 31.13 -15.79
CA PRO A 828 -0.64 31.00 -16.00
C PRO A 828 0.21 31.75 -14.94
N VAL A 829 1.52 31.51 -14.95
CA VAL A 829 2.55 32.45 -14.45
C VAL A 829 3.59 32.69 -15.53
N GLU A 830 4.04 33.93 -15.71
CA GLU A 830 5.03 34.25 -16.75
C GLU A 830 6.46 34.03 -16.25
N LEU A 831 7.32 33.48 -17.11
CA LEU A 831 8.76 33.36 -16.85
C LEU A 831 9.51 34.45 -17.63
N PRO A 832 10.20 35.41 -16.98
CA PRO A 832 10.85 36.54 -17.67
C PRO A 832 11.91 36.17 -18.71
N PHE A 833 12.39 34.93 -18.73
CA PHE A 833 13.36 34.41 -19.69
C PHE A 833 12.73 33.65 -20.87
N ALA A 834 11.40 33.58 -21.00
CA ALA A 834 10.73 32.87 -22.08
C ALA A 834 11.15 33.38 -23.47
N ASP A 835 11.18 34.71 -23.65
CA ASP A 835 11.66 35.37 -24.88
C ASP A 835 13.19 35.32 -25.05
N SER A 836 13.91 34.63 -24.16
CA SER A 836 15.38 34.52 -24.13
C SER A 836 15.87 33.06 -24.15
N LEU A 837 15.00 32.09 -24.49
CA LEU A 837 15.36 30.68 -24.54
C LEU A 837 16.52 30.39 -25.51
N ASP A 838 16.56 31.03 -26.67
CA ASP A 838 17.67 30.90 -27.64
C ASP A 838 18.98 31.45 -27.07
N THR A 839 18.93 32.59 -26.39
CA THR A 839 20.08 33.18 -25.68
C THR A 839 20.59 32.22 -24.60
N LEU A 840 19.68 31.61 -23.82
CA LEU A 840 20.04 30.62 -22.81
C LEU A 840 20.72 29.39 -23.42
N GLN A 841 20.19 28.87 -24.53
CA GLN A 841 20.74 27.71 -25.24
C GLN A 841 22.12 27.99 -25.87
N ASN A 842 22.28 29.11 -26.56
CA ASN A 842 23.56 29.50 -27.18
C ASN A 842 24.65 29.71 -26.12
N ASN A 843 24.34 30.42 -25.03
CA ASN A 843 25.26 30.59 -23.90
C ASN A 843 25.55 29.28 -23.18
N LEU A 844 24.56 28.38 -23.06
CA LEU A 844 24.72 27.04 -22.49
C LEU A 844 25.71 26.21 -23.31
N ALA A 845 25.64 26.27 -24.64
CA ALA A 845 26.59 25.60 -25.53
C ALA A 845 28.01 26.13 -25.30
N ILE A 846 28.21 27.45 -25.24
CA ILE A 846 29.51 28.08 -24.93
C ILE A 846 30.06 27.59 -23.57
N VAL A 847 29.22 27.58 -22.53
CA VAL A 847 29.63 27.16 -21.17
C VAL A 847 29.97 25.68 -21.11
N THR A 848 29.05 24.80 -21.54
CA THR A 848 29.22 23.34 -21.44
C THR A 848 30.36 22.81 -22.29
N THR A 849 30.56 23.32 -23.50
CA THR A 849 31.63 22.82 -24.39
C THR A 849 33.01 23.25 -23.92
N THR A 850 33.15 24.48 -23.41
CA THR A 850 34.37 24.98 -22.76
C THR A 850 34.68 24.19 -21.49
N GLU A 851 33.65 23.94 -20.67
CA GLU A 851 33.80 23.15 -19.45
C GLU A 851 34.12 21.68 -19.72
N PHE A 852 33.48 21.03 -20.70
CA PHE A 852 33.73 19.63 -21.02
C PHE A 852 35.20 19.40 -21.36
N LYS A 853 35.79 20.20 -22.26
CA LYS A 853 37.23 20.12 -22.58
C LYS A 853 38.08 20.18 -21.30
N ILE A 854 37.83 21.13 -20.40
CA ILE A 854 38.62 21.30 -19.18
C ILE A 854 38.41 20.12 -18.21
N ASN A 855 37.15 19.72 -18.01
CA ASN A 855 36.73 18.74 -17.01
C ASN A 855 37.11 17.31 -17.42
N ILE A 856 36.93 16.92 -18.69
CA ILE A 856 37.34 15.59 -19.17
C ILE A 856 38.86 15.44 -19.18
N ASN A 857 39.60 16.47 -19.65
CA ASN A 857 41.06 16.48 -19.59
C ASN A 857 41.59 16.42 -18.13
N LYS A 858 40.82 16.89 -17.15
CA LYS A 858 41.13 16.74 -15.71
C LYS A 858 40.80 15.34 -15.20
N TYR A 859 39.64 14.77 -15.55
CA TYR A 859 39.24 13.41 -15.14
C TYR A 859 40.19 12.35 -15.69
N LEU A 860 40.49 12.37 -17.00
CA LEU A 860 41.40 11.42 -17.66
C LEU A 860 42.82 11.43 -17.05
N LYS A 861 43.28 12.58 -16.53
CA LYS A 861 44.57 12.69 -15.82
C LYS A 861 44.54 12.20 -14.37
N SER A 862 43.37 11.90 -13.81
CA SER A 862 43.22 11.37 -12.44
C SER A 862 43.09 9.84 -12.38
N LEU A 863 42.82 9.20 -13.52
CA LEU A 863 42.81 7.75 -13.67
C LEU A 863 44.21 7.17 -13.43
N ARG A 864 44.29 6.05 -12.69
CA ARG A 864 45.56 5.37 -12.38
C ARG A 864 46.15 4.67 -13.59
N TYR A 865 45.29 4.19 -14.48
CA TYR A 865 45.65 3.42 -15.66
C TYR A 865 44.57 3.57 -16.72
N ILE A 866 44.97 3.65 -18.00
CA ILE A 866 44.10 3.70 -19.18
C ILE A 866 44.76 2.83 -20.26
N PRO A 867 44.22 1.65 -20.61
CA PRO A 867 44.86 0.73 -21.57
C PRO A 867 45.11 1.37 -22.94
N THR A 868 44.12 2.14 -23.42
CA THR A 868 44.10 2.85 -24.71
C THR A 868 45.05 4.06 -24.75
N LYS A 869 45.60 4.49 -23.60
CA LYS A 869 46.44 5.70 -23.44
C LYS A 869 45.73 7.02 -23.83
N VAL A 870 44.40 7.02 -23.87
CA VAL A 870 43.54 8.20 -24.09
C VAL A 870 43.56 9.10 -22.84
N THR A 871 44.54 10.00 -22.79
CA THR A 871 44.77 10.91 -21.65
C THR A 871 44.28 12.34 -21.88
N SER A 872 43.51 12.59 -22.93
CA SER A 872 42.95 13.90 -23.29
C SER A 872 41.80 13.80 -24.30
N LEU A 873 40.98 14.86 -24.41
CA LEU A 873 39.89 14.95 -25.40
C LEU A 873 40.42 14.87 -26.85
N ALA A 874 41.48 15.61 -27.19
CA ALA A 874 42.17 15.46 -28.47
C ALA A 874 42.62 14.01 -28.80
N LYS A 875 42.97 13.21 -27.78
CA LYS A 875 43.30 11.77 -27.98
C LYS A 875 42.05 10.89 -28.08
N LEU A 876 40.94 11.28 -27.47
CA LEU A 876 39.66 10.56 -27.57
C LEU A 876 39.10 10.68 -29.00
N ILE A 877 39.14 11.88 -29.59
CA ILE A 877 38.79 12.13 -30.99
C ILE A 877 39.62 11.22 -31.92
N VAL A 878 40.96 11.24 -31.77
CA VAL A 878 41.87 10.39 -32.57
C VAL A 878 41.67 8.89 -32.29
N TYR A 879 41.25 8.50 -31.09
CA TYR A 879 40.90 7.11 -30.78
C TYR A 879 39.64 6.68 -31.54
N ASN A 880 38.57 7.49 -31.53
CA ASN A 880 37.33 7.23 -32.27
C ASN A 880 37.61 7.10 -33.76
N ASP A 881 38.37 8.03 -34.35
CA ASP A 881 38.74 8.01 -35.76
C ASP A 881 39.60 6.79 -36.16
N ALA A 882 40.31 6.17 -35.20
CA ALA A 882 41.12 4.97 -35.42
C ALA A 882 40.38 3.64 -35.16
N HIS A 883 39.22 3.67 -34.50
CA HIS A 883 38.43 2.49 -34.12
C HIS A 883 36.96 2.67 -34.53
N LYS A 884 36.72 3.06 -35.79
CA LYS A 884 35.39 3.38 -36.30
C LYS A 884 34.43 2.18 -36.25
N ASP A 885 34.97 0.97 -36.38
CA ASP A 885 34.27 -0.31 -36.20
C ASP A 885 33.69 -0.51 -34.79
N LEU A 886 34.25 0.17 -33.78
CA LEU A 886 33.77 0.15 -32.39
C LEU A 886 33.00 1.42 -32.02
N GLU A 887 33.60 2.59 -32.21
CA GLU A 887 33.08 3.86 -31.71
C GLU A 887 32.14 4.57 -32.71
N GLN A 888 32.34 4.39 -34.03
CA GLN A 888 31.61 5.10 -35.10
C GLN A 888 30.96 4.16 -36.14
N PRO A 889 30.12 3.19 -35.72
CA PRO A 889 29.40 2.33 -36.65
C PRO A 889 28.33 3.11 -37.45
N GLU A 890 27.83 2.50 -38.52
CA GLU A 890 26.88 3.13 -39.47
C GLU A 890 25.63 3.70 -38.77
N GLY A 891 25.36 4.99 -38.97
CA GLY A 891 24.26 5.74 -38.34
C GLY A 891 24.56 6.27 -36.93
N TYR A 892 25.81 6.19 -36.47
CA TYR A 892 26.28 6.64 -35.14
C TYR A 892 27.61 7.42 -35.21
N GLU A 893 28.04 7.89 -36.38
CA GLU A 893 29.41 8.33 -36.65
C GLU A 893 29.81 9.65 -35.97
N GLY A 894 28.84 10.47 -35.57
CA GLY A 894 29.05 11.85 -35.10
C GLY A 894 29.95 11.99 -33.87
N GLN A 895 30.77 13.05 -33.87
CA GLN A 895 31.54 13.51 -32.70
C GLN A 895 31.71 15.05 -32.66
N ASP A 896 30.73 15.79 -33.18
CA ASP A 896 30.86 17.24 -33.43
C ASP A 896 30.99 18.06 -32.15
N LEU A 897 30.35 17.62 -31.05
CA LEU A 897 30.52 18.28 -29.75
C LEU A 897 31.94 18.09 -29.20
N PHE A 898 32.61 16.99 -29.50
CA PHE A 898 34.02 16.79 -29.13
C PHE A 898 34.95 17.71 -29.91
N LEU A 899 34.75 17.80 -31.24
CA LEU A 899 35.53 18.67 -32.12
C LEU A 899 35.36 20.14 -31.72
N TYR A 900 34.12 20.57 -31.51
CA TYR A 900 33.81 21.92 -31.05
C TYR A 900 34.37 22.19 -29.65
N SER A 901 34.19 21.27 -28.68
CA SER A 901 34.81 21.39 -27.36
C SER A 901 36.32 21.51 -27.43
N GLU A 902 37.03 20.68 -28.21
CA GLU A 902 38.49 20.75 -28.33
C GLU A 902 38.96 22.01 -29.06
N SER A 903 38.13 22.64 -29.90
CA SER A 903 38.44 23.97 -30.46
C SER A 903 38.43 25.10 -29.41
N THR A 904 37.80 24.91 -28.24
CA THR A 904 37.69 25.99 -27.24
C THR A 904 39.03 26.41 -26.64
N SER A 905 39.18 27.71 -26.42
CA SER A 905 40.37 28.34 -25.81
C SER A 905 40.37 28.28 -24.27
N GLY A 906 39.47 27.51 -23.65
CA GLY A 906 39.23 27.53 -22.20
C GLY A 906 38.50 28.79 -21.72
N TYR A 907 38.57 29.07 -20.41
CA TYR A 907 37.84 30.18 -19.77
C TYR A 907 38.29 31.56 -20.29
N ASN A 908 37.50 32.14 -21.18
CA ASN A 908 37.70 33.45 -21.79
C ASN A 908 36.55 34.43 -21.45
N SER A 909 36.57 35.66 -21.98
CA SER A 909 35.51 36.65 -21.74
C SER A 909 34.12 36.16 -22.16
N ALA A 910 33.99 35.66 -23.40
CA ALA A 910 32.73 35.14 -23.92
C ALA A 910 32.13 34.03 -23.04
N TYR A 911 32.97 33.13 -22.51
CA TYR A 911 32.56 32.13 -21.53
C TYR A 911 32.02 32.75 -20.24
N TYR A 912 32.71 33.73 -19.66
CA TYR A 912 32.26 34.40 -18.43
C TYR A 912 31.02 35.25 -18.64
N ASP A 913 30.84 35.85 -19.82
CA ASP A 913 29.68 36.69 -20.14
C ASP A 913 28.45 35.83 -20.49
N ALA A 914 28.61 34.74 -21.22
CA ALA A 914 27.58 33.72 -21.42
C ALA A 914 27.11 33.15 -20.07
N LEU A 915 28.05 32.78 -19.19
CA LEU A 915 27.77 32.28 -17.85
C LEU A 915 27.03 33.32 -16.99
N ARG A 916 27.49 34.58 -16.97
CA ARG A 916 26.91 35.66 -16.18
C ARG A 916 25.47 35.94 -16.60
N THR A 917 25.22 36.05 -17.91
CA THR A 917 23.89 36.25 -18.50
C THR A 917 22.96 35.10 -18.12
N ASN A 918 23.41 33.85 -18.31
CA ASN A 918 22.60 32.67 -18.02
C ASN A 918 22.26 32.51 -16.54
N LEU A 919 23.19 32.76 -15.63
CA LEU A 919 22.91 32.70 -14.19
C LEU A 919 21.97 33.81 -13.73
N ALA A 920 22.10 35.03 -14.28
CA ALA A 920 21.21 36.14 -13.96
C ALA A 920 19.77 35.86 -14.43
N LEU A 921 19.60 35.49 -15.71
CA LEU A 921 18.31 35.21 -16.34
C LEU A 921 17.55 34.05 -15.67
N THR A 922 18.25 33.01 -15.21
CA THR A 922 17.60 31.79 -14.68
C THR A 922 17.36 31.81 -13.17
N ARG A 923 18.19 32.51 -12.39
CA ARG A 923 18.07 32.64 -10.94
C ARG A 923 17.32 33.91 -10.54
N GLU A 924 18.06 34.98 -10.27
CA GLU A 924 17.58 36.23 -9.65
C GLU A 924 16.52 36.96 -10.48
N GLN A 925 16.59 36.86 -11.81
CA GLN A 925 15.62 37.43 -12.76
C GLN A 925 14.61 36.39 -13.26
N GLY A 926 14.82 35.11 -12.93
CA GLY A 926 14.07 33.97 -13.44
C GLY A 926 13.27 33.25 -12.37
N ILE A 927 13.67 32.02 -12.06
CA ILE A 927 12.91 31.11 -11.18
C ILE A 927 12.66 31.76 -9.80
N ASP A 928 13.66 32.42 -9.22
CA ASP A 928 13.50 33.09 -7.91
C ASP A 928 12.57 34.30 -7.99
N ALA A 929 12.64 35.07 -9.08
CA ALA A 929 11.76 36.21 -9.31
C ALA A 929 10.29 35.78 -9.41
N VAL A 930 10.00 34.70 -10.14
CA VAL A 930 8.64 34.19 -10.31
C VAL A 930 8.10 33.57 -9.02
N LEU A 931 8.88 32.71 -8.36
CA LEU A 931 8.50 32.13 -7.06
C LEU A 931 8.20 33.22 -6.02
N LYS A 932 9.04 34.25 -5.94
CA LYS A 932 8.86 35.39 -5.02
C LYS A 932 7.64 36.26 -5.38
N SER A 933 7.45 36.60 -6.66
CA SER A 933 6.42 37.56 -7.09
C SER A 933 5.00 37.00 -6.99
N TYR A 934 4.80 35.75 -7.43
CA TYR A 934 3.52 35.06 -7.31
C TYR A 934 3.32 34.38 -5.95
N LYS A 935 4.31 34.46 -5.05
CA LYS A 935 4.36 33.81 -3.71
C LYS A 935 4.09 32.31 -3.82
N LEU A 936 4.95 31.61 -4.54
CA LEU A 936 4.83 30.18 -4.83
C LEU A 936 5.76 29.36 -3.95
N ASP A 937 5.34 28.15 -3.60
CA ASP A 937 6.19 27.12 -3.02
C ASP A 937 6.94 26.32 -4.10
N ALA A 938 6.37 26.19 -5.31
CA ALA A 938 6.96 25.53 -6.46
C ALA A 938 6.37 26.01 -7.80
N LEU A 939 7.08 25.74 -8.90
CA LEU A 939 6.49 25.68 -10.25
C LEU A 939 6.07 24.23 -10.56
N VAL A 940 5.03 24.05 -11.37
CA VAL A 940 4.53 22.74 -11.81
C VAL A 940 4.12 22.75 -13.29
N LEU A 941 4.61 21.76 -14.05
CA LEU A 941 4.38 21.57 -15.48
C LEU A 941 4.78 20.13 -15.90
N PRO A 942 4.52 19.67 -17.14
CA PRO A 942 5.08 18.41 -17.65
C PRO A 942 6.61 18.35 -17.50
N SER A 943 7.15 17.14 -17.31
CA SER A 943 8.58 16.95 -17.04
C SER A 943 9.51 17.16 -18.25
N ASP A 944 8.98 17.03 -19.46
CA ASP A 944 9.73 17.20 -20.71
C ASP A 944 9.51 18.61 -21.31
N GLY A 945 10.41 19.03 -22.19
CA GLY A 945 10.39 20.33 -22.85
C GLY A 945 11.35 21.38 -22.25
N LEU A 946 11.27 22.60 -22.77
CA LEU A 946 12.34 23.60 -22.66
C LEU A 946 12.63 24.14 -21.25
N ILE A 947 11.80 23.84 -20.23
CA ILE A 947 12.04 24.24 -18.83
C ILE A 947 13.27 23.57 -18.21
N ILE A 948 13.66 22.40 -18.72
CA ILE A 948 14.81 21.64 -18.22
C ILE A 948 16.10 22.49 -18.29
N THR A 949 16.29 23.19 -19.41
CA THR A 949 17.47 24.05 -19.68
C THR A 949 17.69 25.14 -18.62
N PRO A 950 16.75 26.07 -18.34
CA PRO A 950 16.93 27.10 -17.31
C PRO A 950 17.06 26.52 -15.89
N VAL A 951 16.38 25.42 -15.55
CA VAL A 951 16.51 24.79 -14.23
C VAL A 951 17.89 24.15 -14.03
N ALA A 952 18.42 23.52 -15.09
CA ALA A 952 19.77 22.96 -15.11
C ALA A 952 20.84 24.06 -15.01
N ILE A 953 20.70 25.15 -15.78
CA ILE A 953 21.57 26.34 -15.74
C ILE A 953 21.57 26.99 -14.35
N ALA A 954 20.39 27.16 -13.74
CA ALA A 954 20.26 27.66 -12.37
C ALA A 954 20.93 26.72 -11.35
N GLY A 955 21.06 25.43 -11.69
CA GLY A 955 21.55 24.38 -10.79
C GLY A 955 20.53 24.02 -9.71
N TYR A 956 19.24 24.28 -9.94
CA TYR A 956 18.16 24.19 -8.96
C TYR A 956 17.46 22.83 -8.97
N PRO A 957 16.77 22.42 -7.90
CA PRO A 957 16.20 21.09 -7.79
C PRO A 957 14.91 20.92 -8.60
N MET A 958 14.77 19.73 -9.19
CA MET A 958 13.61 19.31 -9.96
C MET A 958 13.29 17.86 -9.62
N ILE A 959 12.01 17.54 -9.42
CA ILE A 959 11.55 16.17 -9.19
C ILE A 959 10.55 15.82 -10.28
N SER A 960 10.71 14.67 -10.93
CA SER A 960 9.75 14.11 -11.87
C SER A 960 9.00 12.95 -11.23
N VAL A 961 7.68 12.90 -11.43
CA VAL A 961 6.78 11.80 -11.04
C VAL A 961 5.87 11.45 -12.22
N PRO A 962 5.40 10.19 -12.39
CA PRO A 962 4.53 9.83 -13.51
C PRO A 962 3.22 10.63 -13.60
N LEU A 963 2.93 11.19 -14.78
CA LEU A 963 1.74 12.00 -15.05
C LEU A 963 0.69 11.22 -15.85
N GLY A 964 1.12 10.57 -16.93
CA GLY A 964 0.23 9.84 -17.83
C GLY A 964 0.99 8.99 -18.84
N PHE A 965 0.25 8.52 -19.85
CA PHE A 965 0.76 7.70 -20.95
C PHE A 965 0.15 8.19 -22.26
N HIS A 966 0.93 8.13 -23.33
CA HIS A 966 0.46 8.36 -24.70
C HIS A 966 -0.71 7.41 -25.03
N PRO A 967 -1.83 7.90 -25.58
CA PRO A 967 -2.99 7.08 -25.95
C PRO A 967 -2.64 5.87 -26.84
N ASP A 968 -3.45 4.81 -26.74
CA ASP A 968 -3.22 3.59 -27.53
C ASP A 968 -3.41 3.78 -29.05
N ASN A 969 -4.00 4.90 -29.48
CA ASN A 969 -4.11 5.34 -30.87
C ASN A 969 -3.09 6.42 -31.28
N THR A 970 -2.07 6.72 -30.45
CA THR A 970 -0.99 7.64 -30.82
C THR A 970 -0.25 7.15 -32.08
N THR A 971 -0.15 8.01 -33.08
CA THR A 971 0.63 7.72 -34.30
C THR A 971 2.10 7.55 -33.92
N VAL A 972 2.70 6.42 -34.31
CA VAL A 972 4.13 6.15 -34.11
C VAL A 972 4.93 6.99 -35.10
N VAL A 973 5.80 7.87 -34.60
CA VAL A 973 6.67 8.73 -35.42
C VAL A 973 8.13 8.28 -35.27
N PRO A 974 8.91 8.17 -36.36
CA PRO A 974 10.37 7.97 -36.28
C PRO A 974 11.04 9.07 -35.44
N GLY A 975 11.98 8.69 -34.58
CA GLY A 975 12.74 9.63 -33.77
C GLY A 975 13.61 10.56 -34.63
N SER A 976 13.90 11.76 -34.11
CA SER A 976 14.72 12.77 -34.77
C SER A 976 16.23 12.48 -34.81
N ALA A 977 16.65 11.32 -34.31
CA ALA A 977 18.04 10.92 -34.11
C ALA A 977 18.18 9.40 -34.31
N GLY A 978 19.22 8.97 -35.02
CA GLY A 978 19.52 7.56 -35.30
C GLY A 978 18.53 6.77 -36.18
N PRO A 979 18.91 5.58 -36.67
CA PRO A 979 18.14 4.84 -37.67
C PRO A 979 16.98 3.97 -37.15
N THR A 980 16.78 3.83 -35.84
CA THR A 980 15.95 2.72 -35.28
C THR A 980 15.00 3.04 -34.11
N ILE A 981 14.88 4.29 -33.67
CA ILE A 981 14.01 4.67 -32.53
C ILE A 981 12.70 5.36 -32.96
N VAL A 982 11.67 5.28 -32.11
CA VAL A 982 10.39 5.99 -32.31
C VAL A 982 9.96 6.82 -31.09
N TYR A 983 9.34 7.98 -31.33
CA TYR A 983 8.63 8.80 -30.34
C TYR A 983 7.80 9.90 -31.03
N PRO A 984 6.56 10.20 -30.59
CA PRO A 984 5.80 9.48 -29.57
C PRO A 984 5.33 8.10 -30.07
N ALA A 985 4.83 7.26 -29.16
CA ALA A 985 4.29 5.95 -29.49
C ALA A 985 3.26 5.49 -28.44
N PRO A 986 2.31 4.60 -28.80
CA PRO A 986 1.27 4.09 -27.91
C PRO A 986 1.78 3.60 -26.55
N GLY A 987 1.22 4.13 -25.47
CA GLY A 987 1.52 3.69 -24.10
C GLY A 987 2.86 4.14 -23.54
N VAL A 988 3.68 4.90 -24.27
CA VAL A 988 4.91 5.50 -23.73
C VAL A 988 4.51 6.51 -22.64
N PRO A 989 5.11 6.47 -21.43
CA PRO A 989 4.77 7.36 -20.33
C PRO A 989 5.32 8.78 -20.52
N PHE A 990 4.77 9.71 -19.75
CA PHE A 990 5.31 11.05 -19.54
C PHE A 990 5.09 11.51 -18.09
N GLY A 991 5.94 12.42 -17.62
CA GLY A 991 6.02 12.88 -16.22
C GLY A 991 5.44 14.27 -15.95
N LEU A 992 5.20 14.54 -14.67
CA LEU A 992 4.90 15.83 -14.06
C LEU A 992 6.13 16.25 -13.25
N SER A 993 6.54 17.52 -13.32
CA SER A 993 7.65 18.01 -12.52
C SER A 993 7.30 19.16 -11.58
N PHE A 994 7.83 19.04 -10.36
CA PHE A 994 7.89 20.09 -9.36
C PHE A 994 9.30 20.70 -9.35
N ILE A 995 9.38 22.03 -9.46
CA ILE A 995 10.63 22.81 -9.47
C ILE A 995 10.59 23.83 -8.35
N GLY A 996 11.72 24.06 -7.69
CA GLY A 996 11.88 25.09 -6.66
C GLY A 996 13.23 25.81 -6.76
N THR A 997 13.51 26.67 -5.79
CA THR A 997 14.84 27.32 -5.65
C THR A 997 15.88 26.37 -5.05
N ALA A 998 17.15 26.77 -4.99
CA ALA A 998 18.23 25.98 -4.40
C ALA A 998 17.89 25.46 -2.99
N TYR A 999 18.22 24.19 -2.73
CA TYR A 999 18.03 23.48 -1.46
C TYR A 999 16.56 23.30 -1.01
N SER A 1000 15.60 23.39 -1.94
CA SER A 1000 14.16 23.17 -1.68
C SER A 1000 13.70 21.71 -1.80
N GLU A 1001 14.60 20.74 -1.99
CA GLU A 1001 14.25 19.30 -2.08
C GLU A 1001 13.32 18.81 -0.96
N PRO A 1002 13.46 19.23 0.32
CA PRO A 1002 12.53 18.85 1.38
C PRO A 1002 11.06 19.15 1.06
N SER A 1003 10.79 20.33 0.50
CA SER A 1003 9.43 20.73 0.12
C SER A 1003 8.97 20.02 -1.16
N LEU A 1004 9.84 19.95 -2.18
CA LEU A 1004 9.52 19.29 -3.44
C LEU A 1004 9.24 17.79 -3.26
N ILE A 1005 9.97 17.09 -2.39
CA ILE A 1005 9.72 15.68 -2.05
C ILE A 1005 8.35 15.51 -1.42
N GLY A 1006 7.95 16.39 -0.50
CA GLY A 1006 6.61 16.38 0.06
C GLY A 1006 5.52 16.61 -1.00
N PHE A 1007 5.70 17.56 -1.91
CA PHE A 1007 4.72 17.84 -2.97
C PHE A 1007 4.61 16.68 -3.97
N ALA A 1008 5.75 16.14 -4.41
CA ALA A 1008 5.83 14.99 -5.28
C ALA A 1008 5.17 13.75 -4.65
N TYR A 1009 5.44 13.48 -3.37
CA TYR A 1009 4.84 12.37 -2.64
C TYR A 1009 3.33 12.54 -2.45
N ALA A 1010 2.86 13.72 -2.05
CA ALA A 1010 1.42 13.98 -1.91
C ALA A 1010 0.66 13.81 -3.24
N TYR A 1011 1.27 14.20 -4.36
CA TYR A 1011 0.71 13.95 -5.69
C TYR A 1011 0.76 12.47 -6.10
N GLU A 1012 1.89 11.80 -5.90
CA GLU A 1012 2.08 10.36 -6.17
C GLU A 1012 1.04 9.53 -5.42
N GLN A 1013 0.94 9.70 -4.10
CA GLN A 1013 0.05 8.91 -3.26
C GLN A 1013 -1.43 9.13 -3.60
N ARG A 1014 -1.80 10.31 -4.12
CA ARG A 1014 -3.16 10.61 -4.58
C ARG A 1014 -3.51 10.01 -5.94
N THR A 1015 -2.52 9.83 -6.82
CA THR A 1015 -2.73 9.49 -8.25
C THR A 1015 -2.37 8.06 -8.61
N GLN A 1016 -1.37 7.48 -7.94
CA GLN A 1016 -0.78 6.17 -8.20
C GLN A 1016 -0.54 5.87 -9.69
N THR A 1017 -0.22 6.91 -10.48
CA THR A 1017 -0.22 6.83 -11.95
C THR A 1017 0.68 5.71 -12.49
N ARG A 1018 1.80 5.44 -11.81
CA ARG A 1018 2.72 4.37 -12.20
C ARG A 1018 2.04 3.01 -12.36
N LEU A 1019 1.07 2.70 -11.50
CA LEU A 1019 0.38 1.41 -11.44
C LEU A 1019 -0.67 1.24 -12.55
N LYS A 1020 -1.07 2.32 -13.24
CA LYS A 1020 -2.13 2.29 -14.26
C LYS A 1020 -1.75 1.55 -15.55
N ARG A 1021 -0.45 1.35 -15.80
CA ARG A 1021 0.08 0.61 -16.96
C ARG A 1021 1.42 -0.03 -16.62
N ARG A 1022 1.56 -1.34 -16.86
CA ARG A 1022 2.86 -2.04 -16.82
C ARG A 1022 3.54 -1.99 -18.20
N ALA A 1023 4.83 -2.31 -18.23
CA ALA A 1023 5.62 -2.51 -19.45
C ALA A 1023 5.00 -3.58 -20.37
N TYR A 1024 5.33 -3.58 -21.66
CA TYR A 1024 4.83 -4.60 -22.59
C TYR A 1024 5.38 -5.98 -22.22
N THR A 1025 4.61 -7.04 -22.47
CA THR A 1025 4.83 -8.38 -21.86
C THR A 1025 6.25 -8.93 -22.00
N LYS A 1026 6.91 -8.73 -23.15
CA LYS A 1026 8.30 -9.20 -23.38
C LYS A 1026 9.38 -8.40 -22.63
N ALA A 1027 9.05 -7.21 -22.15
CA ALA A 1027 9.93 -6.35 -21.34
C ALA A 1027 9.70 -6.53 -19.82
N VAL A 1028 8.68 -7.30 -19.40
CA VAL A 1028 8.44 -7.63 -17.99
C VAL A 1028 9.24 -8.90 -17.64
N PRO A 1029 10.23 -8.84 -16.73
CA PRO A 1029 10.97 -10.04 -16.32
C PRO A 1029 10.08 -10.94 -15.46
N THR A 1030 10.14 -12.25 -15.72
CA THR A 1030 9.30 -13.28 -15.09
C THR A 1030 9.87 -13.82 -13.78
N THR A 1031 11.20 -13.87 -13.63
CA THR A 1031 11.84 -14.45 -12.44
C THR A 1031 11.54 -13.61 -11.19
N GLN A 1032 11.13 -14.27 -10.11
CA GLN A 1032 10.84 -13.67 -8.81
C GLN A 1032 11.70 -14.33 -7.70
N LEU A 1033 11.69 -13.74 -6.50
CA LEU A 1033 12.37 -14.30 -5.32
C LEU A 1033 11.98 -15.77 -5.04
N LYS A 1034 10.70 -16.12 -5.25
CA LYS A 1034 10.18 -17.50 -5.06
C LYS A 1034 10.84 -18.55 -5.95
N ASP A 1035 11.42 -18.15 -7.08
CA ASP A 1035 12.03 -19.06 -8.06
C ASP A 1035 13.54 -19.27 -7.79
N VAL A 1036 14.07 -18.58 -6.78
CA VAL A 1036 15.50 -18.50 -6.43
C VAL A 1036 15.79 -18.95 -5.00
N VAL A 1037 14.91 -18.61 -4.05
CA VAL A 1037 15.01 -19.01 -2.64
C VAL A 1037 14.67 -20.49 -2.51
N ARG A 1038 15.46 -21.24 -1.73
CA ARG A 1038 15.35 -22.68 -1.51
C ARG A 1038 15.02 -23.01 -0.06
#